data_AF-A0A6C2UIM6-F1
#
_entry.id   AF-A0A6C2UIM6-F1
#
_cell.length_a   1.000
_cell.length_b   1.000
_cell.length_c   1.000
_cell.angle_alpha   90.00
_cell.angle_beta   90.00
_cell.angle_gamma   90.00
#
_symmetry.space_group_name_H-M   'P 1'
#
loop_
_entity.id
_entity.type
_entity.pdbx_description
1 polymer ?
#
loop_
_entity_poly.entity_id
_entity_poly.type
_entity_poly.pdbx_seq_one_letter_code
_entity_poly.pdbx_strand_id
1 'polypeptide(L)'
;MKTHRSGSLWLKPIIAGILACLVLAWTPKPVEDDPLVRMPGTQPGQVTGLDSDKQCLSCHGGSTFEMENWKGSLMAQASRDPIFWAGLTVAAQDAIWTLGTPNAADICVKCHFPMGWLDGRSDPVNASLMQGEDFNGVSCKICHYMYDPFYQATYDGTREGSDWSGYWDESGTAPQAAADATRNADALAAAQIDYFNGNPFFSNNAPASATYTENGGGHIFLITDNLATGKADAKRGPFSDAPAKHEWLYSRYHKSKYMCSTCHDISNPALANLAYIGTNASHGVILPSESQPAYSYAHVERTFSEFMLSGFGAQGGMEGTGPYSPDLFETSHAGNKIATCQDCHFRDLSGTKAANQGQVRPSGSTAHPLSGVPEHRMIGGNLWVPYVLASIEPTSPNYDAANEALLKQGPAALTLDFSQGELLDPNLLLETVTYSGQMLQDSISMTNANYDLNDSEFTLRLQNHTGHKLISGYPEGRRMFLNVKAYANDQLIYEINPYDSGIGTLKGLENSQSSPELSEWEEYEDELVYEVHQGSSILNVDETFHMALATHRYKDNRILPRGFRIAEAAMRLCEPVWDGHSDTNFHDSENFYTQAEYEGGYDEIEIELPEGTERIEAALYYQTTSREFIEFLRDEINGTNGTLPNTVGAGGDLPYLAQTDPFFSGMKAWGDTIWQLWDHNKDVPGAAPVLMTNTLVQLDVSDLDGDGIPAYWEQLYFGGSTNAVASMDSDGDGPDNLSEYTAYTIPTDSNSVFVFTAEFTPTGSFTAVEAEFESLRSRDYALEETTNLVQSASWNNISGYVRGIDDEMDLLRTNAAGTGMYRVKVKLPNN
;
A
#
# COMPACT_ATOMS: atom_id res chain seq x y z
N MET A 1 -23.73 -81.00 -57.03
CA MET A 1 -22.62 -81.66 -56.32
C MET A 1 -21.70 -80.58 -55.75
N LYS A 2 -21.26 -80.71 -54.48
CA LYS A 2 -20.07 -80.08 -53.83
C LYS A 2 -19.82 -78.56 -53.97
N THR A 3 -19.47 -77.74 -52.96
CA THR A 3 -19.68 -77.69 -51.48
C THR A 3 -18.86 -76.50 -50.95
N HIS A 4 -19.45 -75.56 -50.16
CA HIS A 4 -18.78 -74.69 -49.15
C HIS A 4 -17.61 -73.76 -49.63
N ARG A 5 -17.07 -72.73 -48.93
CA ARG A 5 -17.34 -71.87 -47.73
C ARG A 5 -16.32 -70.68 -47.83
N SER A 6 -16.40 -69.53 -47.17
CA SER A 6 -17.49 -68.69 -46.62
C SER A 6 -16.87 -67.44 -45.94
N GLY A 7 -17.31 -66.21 -46.23
CA GLY A 7 -16.79 -64.99 -45.57
C GLY A 7 -17.52 -63.72 -46.01
N SER A 8 -18.17 -63.03 -45.06
CA SER A 8 -19.11 -61.93 -45.29
C SER A 8 -18.50 -60.53 -45.21
N LEU A 9 -19.14 -59.58 -45.91
CA LEU A 9 -18.88 -58.14 -45.80
C LEU A 9 -18.95 -57.64 -44.34
N TRP A 10 -18.13 -56.63 -44.04
CA TRP A 10 -18.40 -55.63 -43.00
C TRP A 10 -18.19 -54.23 -43.60
N LEU A 11 -19.17 -53.35 -43.47
CA LEU A 11 -19.02 -51.93 -43.82
C LEU A 11 -18.13 -51.24 -42.76
N LYS A 12 -17.26 -50.34 -43.21
CA LYS A 12 -16.61 -49.35 -42.33
C LYS A 12 -17.37 -48.03 -42.43
N PRO A 13 -17.79 -47.40 -41.31
CA PRO A 13 -18.18 -46.00 -41.33
C PRO A 13 -16.93 -45.12 -41.45
N ILE A 14 -17.00 -44.07 -42.28
CA ILE A 14 -15.99 -43.01 -42.31
C ILE A 14 -16.36 -42.03 -41.20
N ILE A 15 -15.62 -42.07 -40.10
CA ILE A 15 -15.67 -41.02 -39.07
C ILE A 15 -14.70 -39.93 -39.52
N ALA A 16 -15.24 -38.83 -40.04
CA ALA A 16 -14.48 -37.62 -40.28
C ALA A 16 -14.38 -36.84 -38.95
N GLY A 17 -13.39 -37.19 -38.13
CA GLY A 17 -13.05 -36.42 -36.95
C GLY A 17 -12.28 -35.16 -37.34
N ILE A 18 -12.95 -34.02 -37.39
CA ILE A 18 -12.27 -32.72 -37.39
C ILE A 18 -11.89 -32.45 -35.93
N LEU A 19 -10.67 -32.83 -35.54
CA LEU A 19 -10.02 -32.15 -34.42
C LEU A 19 -9.63 -30.76 -34.92
N ALA A 20 -10.37 -29.75 -34.48
CA ALA A 20 -9.86 -28.39 -34.46
C ALA A 20 -8.82 -28.32 -33.34
N CYS A 21 -7.55 -28.57 -33.67
CA CYS A 21 -6.47 -28.14 -32.79
C CYS A 21 -6.49 -26.61 -32.78
N LEU A 22 -6.89 -26.02 -31.65
CA LEU A 22 -6.53 -24.65 -31.34
C LEU A 22 -5.00 -24.65 -31.23
N VAL A 23 -4.34 -24.11 -32.26
CA VAL A 23 -2.90 -23.83 -32.24
C VAL A 23 -2.79 -22.44 -31.64
N LEU A 24 -2.41 -22.38 -30.38
CA LEU A 24 -2.03 -21.15 -29.68
C LEU A 24 -0.81 -20.58 -30.40
N ALA A 25 -0.76 -19.27 -30.61
CA ALA A 25 0.24 -18.66 -31.48
C ALA A 25 1.56 -18.38 -30.77
N TRP A 26 1.52 -18.02 -29.47
CA TRP A 26 2.73 -17.77 -28.70
C TRP A 26 3.55 -19.04 -28.48
N THR A 27 4.86 -18.89 -28.31
CA THR A 27 5.79 -20.02 -28.16
C THR A 27 6.50 -19.96 -26.81
N PRO A 28 6.43 -21.02 -25.99
CA PRO A 28 7.19 -21.09 -24.75
C PRO A 28 8.69 -20.90 -24.97
N LYS A 29 9.30 -20.08 -24.10
CA LYS A 29 10.72 -19.74 -24.11
C LYS A 29 11.27 -19.96 -22.71
N PRO A 30 12.33 -20.76 -22.53
CA PRO A 30 12.90 -20.99 -21.21
C PRO A 30 13.33 -19.68 -20.54
N VAL A 31 13.11 -19.57 -19.23
CA VAL A 31 13.45 -18.36 -18.46
C VAL A 31 14.96 -18.09 -18.52
N GLU A 32 15.78 -19.15 -18.45
CA GLU A 32 17.24 -19.07 -18.53
C GLU A 32 17.76 -18.50 -19.88
N ASP A 33 16.99 -18.66 -20.95
CA ASP A 33 17.31 -18.20 -22.31
C ASP A 33 16.79 -16.78 -22.60
N ASP A 34 16.13 -16.12 -21.63
CA ASP A 34 15.41 -14.87 -21.88
C ASP A 34 16.11 -13.60 -21.37
N PRO A 35 16.73 -12.78 -22.25
CA PRO A 35 17.36 -11.53 -21.84
C PRO A 35 16.39 -10.52 -21.24
N LEU A 36 15.07 -10.65 -21.46
CA LEU A 36 14.10 -9.70 -20.90
C LEU A 36 14.02 -9.81 -19.38
N VAL A 37 14.19 -11.01 -18.81
CA VAL A 37 13.99 -11.24 -17.36
C VAL A 37 15.26 -11.66 -16.63
N ARG A 38 16.36 -11.88 -17.38
CA ARG A 38 17.68 -12.10 -16.79
C ARG A 38 18.09 -10.90 -15.92
N MET A 39 18.38 -11.21 -14.67
CA MET A 39 18.86 -10.28 -13.64
C MET A 39 20.14 -10.85 -13.02
N PRO A 40 21.05 -10.02 -12.47
CA PRO A 40 22.30 -10.48 -11.87
C PRO A 40 22.09 -11.23 -10.56
N GLY A 41 23.15 -11.89 -10.10
CA GLY A 41 23.13 -12.77 -8.93
C GLY A 41 23.06 -14.26 -9.30
N THR A 42 22.74 -15.09 -8.31
CA THR A 42 22.57 -16.54 -8.44
C THR A 42 21.35 -16.84 -9.31
N GLN A 43 21.53 -17.67 -10.35
CA GLN A 43 20.50 -18.06 -11.30
C GLN A 43 19.86 -19.40 -10.95
N PRO A 44 18.68 -19.73 -11.53
CA PRO A 44 18.06 -21.04 -11.38
C PRO A 44 19.01 -22.18 -11.73
N GLY A 45 19.00 -23.25 -10.93
CA GLY A 45 19.88 -24.41 -11.08
C GLY A 45 21.33 -24.22 -10.60
N GLN A 46 21.77 -23.00 -10.24
CA GLN A 46 23.14 -22.78 -9.74
C GLN A 46 23.29 -23.13 -8.25
N VAL A 47 22.22 -22.97 -7.46
CA VAL A 47 22.12 -23.46 -6.08
C VAL A 47 20.84 -24.28 -5.99
N THR A 48 20.97 -25.55 -5.66
CA THR A 48 19.85 -26.50 -5.65
C THR A 48 19.76 -27.27 -4.35
N GLY A 49 18.54 -27.64 -3.93
CA GLY A 49 18.33 -28.54 -2.80
C GLY A 49 18.55 -27.87 -1.45
N LEU A 50 18.01 -26.67 -1.29
CA LEU A 50 17.97 -25.96 -0.02
C LEU A 50 17.25 -26.82 1.05
N ASP A 51 17.86 -26.92 2.24
CA ASP A 51 17.39 -27.74 3.38
C ASP A 51 15.98 -27.34 3.88
N SER A 52 15.44 -28.08 4.86
CA SER A 52 14.09 -27.85 5.43
C SER A 52 14.03 -26.73 6.48
N ASP A 53 12.95 -25.93 6.52
CA ASP A 53 12.71 -24.91 7.56
C ASP A 53 12.47 -25.58 8.92
N LYS A 54 11.85 -26.77 8.92
CA LYS A 54 11.69 -27.66 10.09
C LYS A 54 13.04 -28.00 10.73
N GLN A 55 14.10 -28.12 9.93
CA GLN A 55 15.47 -28.36 10.43
C GLN A 55 15.98 -27.14 11.21
N CYS A 56 15.75 -25.92 10.71
CA CYS A 56 16.08 -24.68 11.42
C CYS A 56 15.26 -24.56 12.72
N LEU A 57 13.93 -24.68 12.63
CA LEU A 57 13.03 -24.56 13.77
C LEU A 57 13.27 -25.64 14.84
N SER A 58 13.74 -26.84 14.47
CA SER A 58 14.12 -27.88 15.45
C SER A 58 15.20 -27.45 16.46
N CYS A 59 16.01 -26.44 16.11
CA CYS A 59 17.07 -25.90 16.94
C CYS A 59 16.86 -24.43 17.36
N HIS A 60 16.04 -23.67 16.62
CA HIS A 60 15.80 -22.24 16.84
C HIS A 60 14.39 -21.89 17.38
N GLY A 61 13.44 -22.82 17.28
CA GLY A 61 12.08 -22.70 17.80
C GLY A 61 11.94 -22.92 19.32
N GLY A 62 10.72 -22.80 19.85
CA GLY A 62 10.36 -23.04 21.26
C GLY A 62 11.09 -22.14 22.26
N SER A 63 10.95 -20.81 22.15
CA SER A 63 11.67 -19.77 22.90
C SER A 63 10.72 -18.83 23.65
N THR A 64 11.27 -17.86 24.39
CA THR A 64 10.50 -16.65 24.78
C THR A 64 10.52 -15.55 23.71
N PHE A 65 11.25 -15.77 22.61
CA PHE A 65 11.51 -14.84 21.50
C PHE A 65 11.58 -15.67 20.21
N GLU A 66 10.44 -16.16 19.74
CA GLU A 66 10.40 -17.34 18.87
C GLU A 66 10.71 -17.01 17.41
N MET A 67 11.69 -17.72 16.82
CA MET A 67 11.89 -17.70 15.36
C MET A 67 10.68 -18.30 14.61
N GLU A 68 9.78 -18.97 15.31
CA GLU A 68 8.49 -19.45 14.80
C GLU A 68 7.54 -18.30 14.46
N ASN A 69 7.72 -17.09 15.02
CA ASN A 69 6.96 -15.88 14.66
C ASN A 69 7.00 -15.61 13.15
N TRP A 70 8.05 -16.08 12.44
CA TRP A 70 8.19 -15.92 11.00
C TRP A 70 7.00 -16.54 10.27
N LYS A 71 6.42 -17.64 10.77
CA LYS A 71 5.24 -18.28 10.20
C LYS A 71 4.03 -17.35 10.11
N GLY A 72 3.93 -16.35 10.99
CA GLY A 72 2.87 -15.34 10.96
C GLY A 72 3.15 -14.18 10.00
N SER A 73 4.37 -14.03 9.50
CA SER A 73 4.78 -12.93 8.62
C SER A 73 4.25 -13.07 7.20
N LEU A 74 4.03 -11.96 6.51
CA LEU A 74 3.70 -11.97 5.07
C LEU A 74 4.85 -12.55 4.23
N MET A 75 6.10 -12.42 4.68
CA MET A 75 7.27 -13.01 4.02
C MET A 75 7.17 -14.55 3.94
N ALA A 76 6.74 -15.22 5.02
CA ALA A 76 6.51 -16.66 5.06
C ALA A 76 5.25 -17.14 4.31
N GLN A 77 4.37 -16.19 3.95
CA GLN A 77 3.08 -16.45 3.31
C GLN A 77 2.97 -15.86 1.90
N ALA A 78 4.05 -15.29 1.34
CA ALA A 78 4.04 -14.62 0.05
C ALA A 78 3.52 -15.52 -1.09
N SER A 79 3.96 -16.78 -1.12
CA SER A 79 3.48 -17.89 -1.96
C SER A 79 1.99 -18.24 -1.83
N ARG A 80 1.37 -17.86 -0.71
CA ARG A 80 -0.03 -18.19 -0.33
C ARG A 80 -0.94 -16.96 -0.37
N ASP A 81 -0.42 -15.79 -0.74
CA ASP A 81 -1.18 -14.55 -0.88
C ASP A 81 -2.12 -14.63 -2.12
N PRO A 82 -3.44 -14.50 -1.96
CA PRO A 82 -4.40 -14.61 -3.07
C PRO A 82 -4.32 -13.43 -4.05
N ILE A 83 -3.91 -12.24 -3.59
CA ILE A 83 -3.71 -11.07 -4.47
C ILE A 83 -2.54 -11.33 -5.41
N PHE A 84 -1.45 -11.88 -4.88
CA PHE A 84 -0.30 -12.30 -5.69
C PHE A 84 -0.70 -13.27 -6.81
N TRP A 85 -1.50 -14.30 -6.50
CA TRP A 85 -1.90 -15.29 -7.52
C TRP A 85 -2.76 -14.69 -8.62
N ALA A 86 -3.68 -13.79 -8.28
CA ALA A 86 -4.46 -13.07 -9.26
C ALA A 86 -3.57 -12.13 -10.10
N GLY A 87 -2.72 -11.32 -9.46
CA GLY A 87 -1.77 -10.42 -10.13
C GLY A 87 -0.77 -11.14 -11.04
N LEU A 88 -0.24 -12.30 -10.62
CA LEU A 88 0.59 -13.19 -11.43
C LEU A 88 -0.15 -13.64 -12.70
N THR A 89 -1.45 -13.92 -12.60
CA THR A 89 -2.28 -14.35 -13.73
C THR A 89 -2.45 -13.22 -14.75
N VAL A 90 -2.72 -11.99 -14.29
CA VAL A 90 -2.81 -10.81 -15.15
C VAL A 90 -1.45 -10.50 -15.79
N ALA A 91 -0.39 -10.37 -14.99
CA ALA A 91 0.96 -10.07 -15.46
C ALA A 91 1.48 -11.08 -16.50
N ALA A 92 1.15 -12.38 -16.36
CA ALA A 92 1.56 -13.40 -17.32
C ALA A 92 0.78 -13.29 -18.66
N GLN A 93 -0.52 -12.97 -18.65
CA GLN A 93 -1.25 -12.76 -19.91
C GLN A 93 -0.87 -11.44 -20.59
N ASP A 94 -0.63 -10.38 -19.82
CA ASP A 94 -0.09 -9.10 -20.30
C ASP A 94 1.25 -9.28 -21.00
N ALA A 95 2.14 -10.07 -20.39
CA ALA A 95 3.44 -10.41 -20.95
C ALA A 95 3.32 -11.22 -22.24
N ILE A 96 2.41 -12.20 -22.34
CA ILE A 96 2.15 -12.91 -23.60
C ILE A 96 1.64 -11.94 -24.67
N TRP A 97 0.73 -11.04 -24.33
CA TRP A 97 0.18 -10.07 -25.29
C TRP A 97 1.24 -9.06 -25.76
N THR A 98 2.05 -8.48 -24.86
CA THR A 98 2.99 -7.40 -25.22
C THR A 98 4.40 -7.90 -25.62
N LEU A 99 4.92 -8.97 -25.01
CA LEU A 99 6.27 -9.51 -25.24
C LEU A 99 6.29 -10.84 -26.02
N GLY A 100 5.14 -11.52 -26.13
CA GLY A 100 5.02 -12.83 -26.78
C GLY A 100 5.41 -14.03 -25.91
N THR A 101 5.68 -13.83 -24.62
CA THR A 101 5.96 -14.89 -23.64
C THR A 101 5.43 -14.47 -22.26
N PRO A 102 5.07 -15.38 -21.35
CA PRO A 102 4.63 -15.04 -19.99
C PRO A 102 5.77 -14.56 -19.09
N ASN A 103 7.02 -14.57 -19.57
CA ASN A 103 8.21 -14.60 -18.73
C ASN A 103 8.36 -13.39 -17.81
N ALA A 104 7.82 -12.21 -18.15
CA ALA A 104 7.88 -11.05 -17.25
C ALA A 104 7.25 -11.30 -15.87
N ALA A 105 6.34 -12.28 -15.75
CA ALA A 105 5.80 -12.75 -14.47
C ALA A 105 6.83 -13.47 -13.57
N ASP A 106 8.02 -13.83 -14.07
CA ASP A 106 9.08 -14.50 -13.30
C ASP A 106 9.61 -13.60 -12.18
N ILE A 107 9.49 -12.27 -12.31
CA ILE A 107 9.78 -11.32 -11.22
C ILE A 107 8.92 -11.62 -9.97
N CYS A 108 7.65 -11.97 -10.17
CA CYS A 108 6.71 -12.31 -9.11
C CYS A 108 7.10 -13.66 -8.50
N VAL A 109 7.35 -14.67 -9.34
CA VAL A 109 7.75 -16.02 -8.90
C VAL A 109 9.07 -15.99 -8.12
N LYS A 110 10.03 -15.13 -8.52
CA LYS A 110 11.30 -14.95 -7.84
C LYS A 110 11.15 -14.45 -6.40
N CYS A 111 10.19 -13.56 -6.14
CA CYS A 111 9.98 -12.99 -4.80
C CYS A 111 9.01 -13.82 -3.94
N HIS A 112 8.01 -14.47 -4.55
CA HIS A 112 6.99 -15.26 -3.85
C HIS A 112 7.33 -16.75 -3.73
N PHE A 113 8.24 -17.28 -4.56
CA PHE A 113 8.77 -18.64 -4.52
C PHE A 113 10.30 -18.69 -4.66
N PRO A 114 11.09 -17.89 -3.91
CA PRO A 114 12.53 -17.74 -4.12
C PRO A 114 13.33 -19.06 -4.05
N MET A 115 12.93 -20.02 -3.22
CA MET A 115 13.57 -21.35 -3.19
C MET A 115 13.27 -22.18 -4.44
N GLY A 116 12.00 -22.22 -4.86
CA GLY A 116 11.58 -22.94 -6.07
C GLY A 116 12.15 -22.32 -7.34
N TRP A 117 12.25 -20.99 -7.39
CA TRP A 117 12.93 -20.25 -8.44
C TRP A 117 14.41 -20.62 -8.54
N LEU A 118 15.16 -20.59 -7.41
CA LEU A 118 16.57 -21.02 -7.38
C LEU A 118 16.76 -22.50 -7.78
N ASP A 119 15.83 -23.38 -7.40
CA ASP A 119 15.84 -24.79 -7.78
C ASP A 119 15.42 -25.06 -9.25
N GLY A 120 15.06 -24.04 -10.04
CA GLY A 120 14.64 -24.19 -11.44
C GLY A 120 13.19 -24.60 -11.66
N ARG A 121 12.31 -24.39 -10.68
CA ARG A 121 10.86 -24.71 -10.74
C ARG A 121 9.97 -23.53 -11.13
N SER A 122 10.55 -22.37 -11.47
CA SER A 122 9.79 -21.25 -12.06
C SER A 122 9.55 -21.36 -13.56
N ASP A 123 10.06 -22.40 -14.23
CA ASP A 123 9.82 -22.66 -15.66
C ASP A 123 8.98 -23.94 -15.84
N PRO A 124 7.71 -23.86 -16.30
CA PRO A 124 7.02 -22.68 -16.78
C PRO A 124 6.58 -21.70 -15.68
N VAL A 125 6.46 -20.42 -16.05
CA VAL A 125 6.15 -19.26 -15.17
C VAL A 125 4.68 -19.18 -14.74
N ASN A 126 4.12 -20.33 -14.35
CA ASN A 126 2.79 -20.49 -13.77
C ASN A 126 2.84 -21.21 -12.40
N ALA A 127 4.04 -21.38 -11.83
CA ALA A 127 4.32 -22.06 -10.57
C ALA A 127 3.79 -23.52 -10.47
N SER A 128 3.38 -24.15 -11.58
CA SER A 128 2.83 -25.51 -11.60
C SER A 128 3.80 -26.63 -11.20
N LEU A 129 5.10 -26.32 -11.10
CA LEU A 129 6.13 -27.23 -10.61
C LEU A 129 6.50 -27.03 -9.14
N MET A 130 5.99 -25.98 -8.48
CA MET A 130 6.32 -25.68 -7.08
C MET A 130 5.88 -26.80 -6.14
N GLN A 131 6.74 -27.13 -5.16
CA GLN A 131 6.54 -28.28 -4.29
C GLN A 131 7.18 -28.08 -2.91
N GLY A 132 6.66 -28.83 -1.93
CA GLY A 132 7.17 -28.86 -0.57
C GLY A 132 7.26 -27.46 0.03
N GLU A 133 8.46 -27.08 0.44
CA GLU A 133 8.71 -25.81 1.11
C GLU A 133 8.85 -24.61 0.16
N ASP A 134 8.74 -24.78 -1.17
CA ASP A 134 8.58 -23.63 -2.08
C ASP A 134 7.39 -22.75 -1.64
N PHE A 135 6.32 -23.39 -1.15
CA PHE A 135 5.16 -22.73 -0.58
C PHE A 135 5.43 -21.99 0.74
N ASN A 136 6.64 -21.99 1.30
CA ASN A 136 7.00 -21.17 2.47
C ASN A 136 7.42 -19.72 2.12
N GLY A 137 7.35 -19.33 0.84
CA GLY A 137 7.70 -17.98 0.41
C GLY A 137 9.17 -17.64 0.71
N VAL A 138 9.40 -16.49 1.34
CA VAL A 138 10.72 -16.06 1.79
C VAL A 138 11.07 -16.80 3.09
N SER A 139 11.86 -17.85 2.95
CA SER A 139 12.25 -18.77 4.02
C SER A 139 13.55 -18.38 4.74
N CYS A 140 13.86 -19.09 5.84
CA CYS A 140 15.10 -18.90 6.59
C CYS A 140 16.36 -19.04 5.70
N LYS A 141 16.32 -19.89 4.67
CA LYS A 141 17.49 -20.17 3.80
C LYS A 141 17.75 -19.03 2.83
N ILE A 142 16.72 -18.35 2.35
CA ILE A 142 16.89 -17.20 1.45
C ILE A 142 17.64 -16.09 2.17
N CYS A 143 17.24 -15.75 3.40
CA CYS A 143 17.99 -14.81 4.22
C CYS A 143 19.40 -15.34 4.57
N HIS A 144 19.49 -16.49 5.24
CA HIS A 144 20.74 -16.94 5.85
C HIS A 144 21.79 -17.52 4.88
N TYR A 145 21.51 -17.68 3.58
CA TYR A 145 22.54 -18.00 2.58
C TYR A 145 22.89 -16.83 1.65
N MET A 146 22.18 -15.69 1.75
CA MET A 146 22.57 -14.49 1.01
C MET A 146 23.94 -13.98 1.47
N TYR A 147 24.79 -13.65 0.49
CA TYR A 147 26.08 -13.00 0.70
C TYR A 147 26.07 -11.59 0.12
N ASP A 148 27.02 -10.77 0.57
CA ASP A 148 27.09 -9.36 0.16
C ASP A 148 27.71 -9.24 -1.24
N PRO A 149 26.98 -8.77 -2.29
CA PRO A 149 27.61 -8.48 -3.58
C PRO A 149 28.59 -7.30 -3.51
N PHE A 150 28.59 -6.53 -2.43
CA PHE A 150 29.52 -5.44 -2.15
C PHE A 150 30.49 -5.78 -1.01
N TYR A 151 30.70 -7.08 -0.71
CA TYR A 151 31.49 -7.59 0.42
C TYR A 151 32.81 -6.85 0.66
N GLN A 152 33.55 -6.48 -0.40
CA GLN A 152 34.82 -5.78 -0.27
C GLN A 152 34.63 -4.34 0.23
N ALA A 153 33.63 -3.61 -0.26
CA ALA A 153 33.34 -2.24 0.16
C ALA A 153 32.82 -2.19 1.61
N THR A 154 31.97 -3.15 2.00
CA THR A 154 31.47 -3.31 3.37
C THR A 154 32.59 -3.75 4.32
N TYR A 155 33.52 -4.60 3.86
CA TYR A 155 34.70 -5.00 4.63
C TYR A 155 35.67 -3.83 4.86
N ASP A 156 35.94 -3.02 3.82
CA ASP A 156 36.84 -1.86 3.89
C ASP A 156 36.21 -0.65 4.61
N GLY A 157 34.90 -0.68 4.90
CA GLY A 157 34.16 0.42 5.53
C GLY A 157 33.92 1.60 4.59
N THR A 158 33.96 1.38 3.27
CA THR A 158 33.62 2.36 2.24
C THR A 158 32.13 2.34 1.90
N ARG A 159 31.43 1.25 2.24
CA ARG A 159 29.97 1.12 2.28
C ARG A 159 29.52 1.12 3.75
N GLU A 160 28.57 1.98 4.11
CA GLU A 160 28.06 2.20 5.48
C GLU A 160 29.10 2.62 6.55
N GLY A 161 30.33 2.94 6.14
CA GLY A 161 31.35 3.53 6.99
C GLY A 161 32.14 2.52 7.82
N SER A 162 33.30 2.98 8.31
CA SER A 162 34.23 2.20 9.14
C SER A 162 34.04 2.41 10.65
N ASP A 163 32.86 2.83 11.09
CA ASP A 163 32.54 2.94 12.52
C ASP A 163 32.14 1.56 13.06
N TRP A 164 33.15 0.71 13.21
CA TRP A 164 32.97 -0.67 13.68
C TRP A 164 32.32 -0.70 15.06
N SER A 165 32.70 0.19 15.97
CA SER A 165 32.21 0.20 17.36
C SER A 165 30.81 0.78 17.54
N GLY A 166 30.41 1.80 16.78
CA GLY A 166 29.13 2.49 16.94
C GLY A 166 28.05 1.95 15.99
N TYR A 167 28.28 2.07 14.68
CA TYR A 167 27.31 1.61 13.67
C TYR A 167 27.19 0.08 13.61
N TRP A 168 28.32 -0.64 13.55
CA TRP A 168 28.31 -2.09 13.39
C TRP A 168 28.25 -2.88 14.71
N ASP A 169 28.35 -2.21 15.86
CA ASP A 169 28.44 -2.81 17.20
C ASP A 169 29.48 -3.95 17.26
N GLU A 170 30.72 -3.65 16.89
CA GLU A 170 31.87 -4.56 16.95
C GLU A 170 32.82 -4.16 18.09
N SER A 171 33.01 -5.07 19.04
CA SER A 171 33.90 -4.90 20.18
C SER A 171 34.99 -5.98 20.22
N GLY A 172 36.23 -5.55 20.51
CA GLY A 172 37.41 -6.42 20.53
C GLY A 172 37.90 -6.80 19.13
N THR A 173 38.59 -7.94 19.03
CA THR A 173 39.23 -8.41 17.77
C THR A 173 38.53 -9.60 17.12
N ALA A 174 37.54 -10.21 17.80
CA ALA A 174 36.82 -11.36 17.28
C ALA A 174 35.92 -11.04 16.06
N PRO A 175 35.17 -9.90 16.03
CA PRO A 175 34.38 -9.53 14.86
C PRO A 175 35.22 -9.40 13.58
N GLN A 176 36.34 -8.66 13.64
CA GLN A 176 37.21 -8.47 12.48
C GLN A 176 37.80 -9.80 11.96
N ALA A 177 38.25 -10.70 12.85
CA ALA A 177 38.76 -12.01 12.42
C ALA A 177 37.68 -12.89 11.76
N ALA A 178 36.41 -12.74 12.16
CA ALA A 178 35.28 -13.39 11.51
C ALA A 178 34.92 -12.71 10.18
N ALA A 179 35.01 -11.38 10.09
CA ALA A 179 34.81 -10.62 8.87
C ALA A 179 35.87 -10.95 7.80
N ASP A 180 37.13 -11.15 8.19
CA ASP A 180 38.21 -11.64 7.31
C ASP A 180 37.84 -13.00 6.67
N ALA A 181 37.24 -13.90 7.45
CA ALA A 181 36.82 -15.22 6.97
C ALA A 181 35.64 -15.11 5.98
N THR A 182 34.60 -14.34 6.33
CA THR A 182 33.44 -14.11 5.45
C THR A 182 33.84 -13.41 4.16
N ARG A 183 34.67 -12.35 4.22
CA ARG A 183 35.19 -11.65 3.03
C ARG A 183 35.90 -12.59 2.06
N ASN A 184 36.61 -13.61 2.55
CA ASN A 184 37.28 -14.58 1.69
C ASN A 184 36.30 -15.64 1.11
N ALA A 185 35.27 -16.04 1.86
CA ALA A 185 34.22 -16.92 1.36
C ALA A 185 33.36 -16.22 0.28
N ASP A 186 32.93 -14.99 0.55
CA ASP A 186 32.10 -14.18 -0.35
C ASP A 186 32.86 -13.81 -1.63
N ALA A 187 34.17 -13.57 -1.56
CA ALA A 187 35.01 -13.38 -2.76
C ALA A 187 35.05 -14.60 -3.69
N LEU A 188 35.05 -15.82 -3.14
CA LEU A 188 35.01 -17.05 -3.92
C LEU A 188 33.61 -17.33 -4.49
N ALA A 189 32.55 -16.98 -3.75
CA ALA A 189 31.18 -17.05 -4.21
C ALA A 189 30.90 -16.08 -5.36
N ALA A 190 31.31 -14.82 -5.22
CA ALA A 190 31.24 -13.79 -6.25
C ALA A 190 31.95 -14.21 -7.55
N ALA A 191 33.08 -14.92 -7.44
CA ALA A 191 33.80 -15.44 -8.60
C ALA A 191 33.07 -16.55 -9.38
N GLN A 192 31.89 -17.01 -8.94
CA GLN A 192 31.01 -17.93 -9.69
C GLN A 192 29.87 -17.22 -10.44
N ILE A 193 29.72 -15.89 -10.30
CA ILE A 193 28.62 -15.15 -10.93
C ILE A 193 29.07 -14.57 -12.27
N ASP A 194 28.31 -14.91 -13.32
CA ASP A 194 28.50 -14.43 -14.69
C ASP A 194 27.33 -13.55 -15.15
N TYR A 195 27.64 -12.63 -16.06
CA TYR A 195 26.68 -11.94 -16.92
C TYR A 195 25.92 -12.93 -17.82
N PHE A 196 24.82 -12.50 -18.42
CA PHE A 196 24.08 -13.28 -19.43
C PHE A 196 24.97 -13.76 -20.60
N ASN A 197 26.02 -13.00 -20.93
CA ASN A 197 27.00 -13.33 -21.96
C ASN A 197 28.09 -14.34 -21.53
N GLY A 198 28.07 -14.83 -20.29
CA GLY A 198 29.04 -15.79 -19.75
C GLY A 198 30.42 -15.21 -19.40
N ASN A 199 30.57 -13.87 -19.34
CA ASN A 199 31.74 -13.24 -18.74
C ASN A 199 31.52 -13.00 -17.23
N PRO A 200 32.59 -12.99 -16.40
CA PRO A 200 32.47 -12.73 -14.98
C PRO A 200 31.77 -11.41 -14.65
N PHE A 201 30.78 -11.45 -13.77
CA PHE A 201 30.10 -10.27 -13.24
C PHE A 201 31.02 -9.43 -12.34
N PHE A 202 32.00 -10.08 -11.70
CA PHE A 202 32.91 -9.45 -10.76
C PHE A 202 34.31 -9.25 -11.34
N SER A 203 34.91 -8.10 -11.03
CA SER A 203 36.30 -7.78 -11.35
C SER A 203 36.95 -7.03 -10.18
N ASN A 204 38.17 -7.39 -9.81
CA ASN A 204 38.92 -6.78 -8.70
C ASN A 204 38.17 -6.72 -7.35
N ASN A 205 37.38 -7.77 -7.05
CA ASN A 205 36.54 -7.90 -5.86
C ASN A 205 35.33 -6.92 -5.76
N ALA A 206 34.87 -6.37 -6.90
CA ALA A 206 33.67 -5.56 -6.99
C ALA A 206 32.85 -5.94 -8.25
N PRO A 207 31.55 -5.58 -8.33
CA PRO A 207 30.81 -5.64 -9.59
C PRO A 207 31.57 -4.93 -10.72
N ALA A 208 31.66 -5.54 -11.90
CA ALA A 208 32.46 -5.01 -13.00
C ALA A 208 31.87 -3.72 -13.61
N SER A 209 30.55 -3.55 -13.51
CA SER A 209 29.87 -2.30 -13.84
C SER A 209 29.96 -1.31 -12.68
N ALA A 210 30.65 -0.18 -12.89
CA ALA A 210 30.74 0.89 -11.88
C ALA A 210 29.40 1.61 -11.62
N THR A 211 28.40 1.46 -12.49
CA THR A 211 27.04 1.97 -12.25
C THR A 211 26.18 1.03 -11.42
N TYR A 212 26.56 -0.25 -11.27
CA TYR A 212 25.83 -1.20 -10.42
C TYR A 212 26.18 -0.93 -8.94
N THR A 213 25.45 -0.02 -8.32
CA THR A 213 25.71 0.45 -6.94
C THR A 213 24.90 -0.30 -5.89
N GLU A 214 23.80 -0.96 -6.26
CA GLU A 214 22.85 -1.62 -5.34
C GLU A 214 22.21 -2.85 -5.99
N ASN A 215 21.94 -3.87 -5.17
CA ASN A 215 21.34 -5.15 -5.60
C ASN A 215 19.83 -5.22 -5.31
N GLY A 216 19.08 -4.22 -5.77
CA GLY A 216 17.62 -4.18 -5.65
C GLY A 216 16.88 -5.22 -6.52
N GLY A 217 15.55 -5.13 -6.62
CA GLY A 217 14.77 -5.80 -7.67
C GLY A 217 14.83 -7.34 -7.69
N GLY A 218 15.09 -8.01 -6.57
CA GLY A 218 15.29 -9.45 -6.55
C GLY A 218 16.68 -9.88 -7.07
N HIS A 219 17.70 -9.03 -7.04
CA HIS A 219 19.07 -9.42 -7.39
C HIS A 219 19.71 -10.25 -6.26
N ILE A 220 19.29 -11.52 -6.15
CA ILE A 220 19.66 -12.47 -5.09
C ILE A 220 21.08 -13.02 -5.32
N PHE A 221 22.01 -12.78 -4.39
CA PHE A 221 23.34 -13.39 -4.37
C PHE A 221 23.41 -14.40 -3.23
N LEU A 222 23.35 -15.69 -3.54
CA LEU A 222 23.17 -16.77 -2.57
C LEU A 222 24.14 -17.94 -2.81
N ILE A 223 24.69 -18.52 -1.74
CA ILE A 223 25.52 -19.72 -1.78
C ILE A 223 25.39 -20.57 -0.51
N THR A 224 25.26 -21.89 -0.65
CA THR A 224 25.15 -22.84 0.47
C THR A 224 26.48 -23.22 1.11
N ASP A 225 27.58 -23.13 0.36
CA ASP A 225 28.86 -23.72 0.72
C ASP A 225 29.92 -22.65 1.02
N ASN A 226 30.74 -22.90 2.05
CA ASN A 226 31.94 -22.12 2.32
C ASN A 226 33.08 -22.62 1.41
N LEU A 227 33.17 -22.05 0.21
CA LEU A 227 34.20 -22.38 -0.77
C LEU A 227 35.64 -22.19 -0.26
N ALA A 228 35.86 -21.36 0.78
CA ALA A 228 37.17 -21.16 1.39
C ALA A 228 37.59 -22.33 2.31
N THR A 229 36.64 -23.05 2.89
CA THR A 229 36.91 -24.19 3.81
C THR A 229 36.50 -25.55 3.24
N GLY A 230 35.73 -25.57 2.15
CA GLY A 230 35.17 -26.79 1.54
C GLY A 230 34.05 -27.43 2.37
N LYS A 231 33.40 -26.66 3.24
CA LYS A 231 32.27 -27.13 4.06
C LYS A 231 30.94 -26.64 3.46
N ALA A 232 29.95 -27.54 3.42
CA ALA A 232 28.56 -27.19 3.15
C ALA A 232 27.88 -26.55 4.37
N ASP A 233 26.64 -26.09 4.18
CA ASP A 233 25.76 -25.49 5.20
C ASP A 233 26.35 -24.22 5.87
N ALA A 234 26.94 -23.35 5.05
CA ALA A 234 27.64 -22.13 5.46
C ALA A 234 26.69 -20.93 5.62
N LYS A 235 25.85 -20.98 6.66
CA LYS A 235 24.89 -19.90 6.96
C LYS A 235 25.59 -18.61 7.39
N ARG A 236 25.02 -17.47 7.01
CA ARG A 236 25.44 -16.11 7.37
C ARG A 236 24.50 -15.52 8.42
N GLY A 237 25.04 -14.65 9.27
CA GLY A 237 24.27 -13.98 10.30
C GLY A 237 25.01 -12.85 11.01
N PRO A 238 24.29 -12.00 11.78
CA PRO A 238 24.79 -10.72 12.28
C PRO A 238 25.72 -10.81 13.50
N PHE A 239 26.15 -12.02 13.92
CA PHE A 239 26.96 -12.18 15.15
C PHE A 239 28.20 -13.05 14.94
N SER A 240 29.35 -12.50 15.33
CA SER A 240 30.66 -13.17 15.28
C SER A 240 30.92 -14.15 16.43
N ASP A 241 30.14 -14.11 17.50
CA ASP A 241 30.27 -14.94 18.71
C ASP A 241 29.09 -15.92 18.92
N ALA A 242 28.34 -16.24 17.85
CA ALA A 242 27.28 -17.25 17.89
C ALA A 242 27.86 -18.68 17.99
N PRO A 243 27.48 -19.50 18.99
CA PRO A 243 27.95 -20.89 19.10
C PRO A 243 27.13 -21.81 18.18
N ALA A 244 27.39 -21.71 16.87
CA ALA A 244 26.71 -22.49 15.84
C ALA A 244 27.04 -24.00 15.89
N LYS A 245 26.08 -24.83 15.48
CA LYS A 245 26.25 -26.29 15.32
C LYS A 245 26.50 -26.75 13.88
N HIS A 246 26.38 -25.83 12.93
CA HIS A 246 26.72 -25.97 11.52
C HIS A 246 27.86 -24.99 11.17
N GLU A 247 28.32 -24.96 9.92
CA GLU A 247 29.23 -23.91 9.48
C GLU A 247 28.52 -22.55 9.56
N TRP A 248 29.24 -21.51 10.01
CA TRP A 248 28.66 -20.16 10.04
C TRP A 248 29.69 -19.10 9.66
N LEU A 249 29.19 -17.99 9.13
CA LEU A 249 29.95 -16.82 8.72
C LEU A 249 29.34 -15.56 9.34
N TYR A 250 30.19 -14.71 9.92
CA TYR A 250 29.76 -13.40 10.42
C TYR A 250 29.52 -12.45 9.24
N SER A 251 28.30 -11.98 9.07
CA SER A 251 27.91 -11.15 7.93
C SER A 251 27.51 -9.76 8.41
N ARG A 252 28.35 -8.76 8.10
CA ARG A 252 27.98 -7.34 8.20
C ARG A 252 26.75 -7.02 7.37
N TYR A 253 26.58 -7.66 6.21
CA TYR A 253 25.38 -7.52 5.38
C TYR A 253 24.08 -7.84 6.13
N HIS A 254 24.08 -8.81 7.05
CA HIS A 254 22.90 -9.09 7.89
C HIS A 254 22.59 -8.00 8.95
N LYS A 255 23.47 -6.99 9.11
CA LYS A 255 23.24 -5.74 9.87
C LYS A 255 23.10 -4.50 8.98
N SER A 256 23.30 -4.66 7.66
CA SER A 256 23.28 -3.58 6.68
C SER A 256 21.84 -3.23 6.29
N LYS A 257 21.55 -1.94 6.10
CA LYS A 257 20.25 -1.53 5.54
C LYS A 257 20.03 -2.08 4.12
N TYR A 258 21.11 -2.34 3.38
CA TYR A 258 21.05 -2.90 2.03
C TYR A 258 20.71 -4.39 1.98
N MET A 259 20.55 -5.09 3.11
CA MET A 259 20.00 -6.45 3.08
C MET A 259 18.56 -6.45 2.53
N CYS A 260 17.74 -5.51 3.03
CA CYS A 260 16.34 -5.39 2.64
C CYS A 260 16.17 -4.94 1.19
N SER A 261 17.14 -4.22 0.61
CA SER A 261 17.06 -3.76 -0.78
C SER A 261 16.88 -4.91 -1.77
N THR A 262 17.45 -6.10 -1.49
CA THR A 262 17.28 -7.30 -2.31
C THR A 262 15.81 -7.60 -2.66
N CYS A 263 14.88 -7.30 -1.74
CA CYS A 263 13.45 -7.56 -1.93
C CYS A 263 12.61 -6.28 -2.05
N HIS A 264 13.09 -5.12 -1.60
CA HIS A 264 12.27 -3.92 -1.38
C HIS A 264 12.63 -2.73 -2.30
N ASP A 265 12.91 -3.01 -3.56
CA ASP A 265 13.18 -2.00 -4.61
C ASP A 265 12.82 -2.63 -5.98
N ILE A 266 11.57 -3.05 -6.14
CA ILE A 266 11.11 -3.90 -7.26
C ILE A 266 10.93 -3.08 -8.53
N SER A 267 11.73 -3.38 -9.56
CA SER A 267 11.68 -2.75 -10.88
C SER A 267 11.48 -3.76 -12.00
N ASN A 268 10.83 -3.36 -13.09
CA ASN A 268 10.46 -4.24 -14.20
C ASN A 268 11.65 -4.46 -15.17
N PRO A 269 12.33 -5.63 -15.14
CA PRO A 269 13.50 -5.88 -15.99
C PRO A 269 13.09 -6.06 -17.46
N ALA A 270 11.87 -6.53 -17.72
CA ALA A 270 11.40 -6.81 -19.08
C ALA A 270 11.26 -5.54 -19.91
N LEU A 271 10.85 -4.43 -19.28
CA LEU A 271 10.86 -3.10 -19.90
C LEU A 271 12.27 -2.52 -20.01
N ALA A 272 13.10 -2.63 -18.96
CA ALA A 272 14.48 -2.16 -19.00
C ALA A 272 15.32 -2.84 -20.09
N ASN A 273 15.11 -4.14 -20.29
CA ASN A 273 15.84 -4.96 -21.25
C ASN A 273 15.12 -5.08 -22.61
N LEU A 274 13.99 -4.40 -22.83
CA LEU A 274 13.13 -4.57 -24.03
C LEU A 274 13.89 -4.46 -25.36
N ALA A 275 14.85 -3.54 -25.45
CA ALA A 275 15.71 -3.35 -26.63
C ALA A 275 16.62 -4.55 -26.97
N TYR A 276 16.73 -5.54 -26.08
CA TYR A 276 17.56 -6.74 -26.21
C TYR A 276 16.73 -8.00 -26.52
N ILE A 277 15.45 -7.86 -26.85
CA ILE A 277 14.62 -8.98 -27.30
C ILE A 277 15.27 -9.73 -28.47
N GLY A 278 15.29 -11.05 -28.40
CA GLY A 278 15.95 -11.91 -29.41
C GLY A 278 17.47 -12.02 -29.31
N THR A 279 18.13 -11.30 -28.39
CA THR A 279 19.54 -11.57 -28.05
C THR A 279 19.69 -12.84 -27.21
N ASN A 280 20.92 -13.32 -27.08
CA ASN A 280 21.31 -14.49 -26.28
C ASN A 280 22.79 -14.34 -25.88
N ALA A 281 23.29 -15.22 -25.00
CA ALA A 281 24.66 -15.19 -24.48
C ALA A 281 25.75 -14.96 -25.53
N SER A 282 25.63 -15.56 -26.72
CA SER A 282 26.64 -15.49 -27.78
C SER A 282 26.79 -14.11 -28.43
N HIS A 283 25.86 -13.18 -28.20
CA HIS A 283 25.91 -11.81 -28.72
C HIS A 283 26.86 -10.89 -27.95
N GLY A 284 27.36 -11.30 -26.77
CA GLY A 284 28.32 -10.51 -25.99
C GLY A 284 27.73 -9.24 -25.36
N VAL A 285 26.40 -9.12 -25.26
CA VAL A 285 25.71 -7.98 -24.66
C VAL A 285 25.77 -8.02 -23.12
N ILE A 286 25.77 -6.86 -22.48
CA ILE A 286 25.49 -6.73 -21.04
C ILE A 286 24.14 -6.05 -20.93
N LEU A 287 23.21 -6.64 -20.16
CA LEU A 287 21.85 -6.13 -20.04
C LEU A 287 21.79 -4.91 -19.10
N PRO A 288 20.85 -3.97 -19.30
CA PRO A 288 20.58 -2.89 -18.35
C PRO A 288 20.38 -3.39 -16.92
N SER A 289 19.54 -4.41 -16.71
CA SER A 289 19.33 -5.05 -15.39
C SER A 289 20.63 -5.58 -14.73
N GLU A 290 21.63 -5.98 -15.53
CA GLU A 290 22.92 -6.49 -15.03
C GLU A 290 23.99 -5.40 -14.85
N SER A 291 23.77 -4.20 -15.39
CA SER A 291 24.76 -3.11 -15.34
C SER A 291 24.32 -1.92 -14.48
N GLN A 292 23.04 -1.86 -14.12
CA GLN A 292 22.40 -0.76 -13.40
C GLN A 292 21.65 -1.30 -12.16
N PRO A 293 21.46 -0.47 -11.12
CA PRO A 293 20.70 -0.85 -9.93
C PRO A 293 19.20 -0.75 -10.21
N ALA A 294 18.39 -1.53 -9.50
CA ALA A 294 16.94 -1.62 -9.75
C ALA A 294 16.24 -0.25 -9.71
N TYR A 295 16.60 0.64 -8.77
CA TYR A 295 16.03 1.99 -8.67
C TYR A 295 16.07 2.83 -9.96
N SER A 296 16.95 2.51 -10.91
CA SER A 296 17.21 3.34 -12.10
C SER A 296 16.26 3.13 -13.29
N TYR A 297 15.31 2.20 -13.21
CA TYR A 297 14.34 1.92 -14.28
C TYR A 297 12.91 1.69 -13.73
N ALA A 298 11.91 1.75 -14.63
CA ALA A 298 10.47 1.71 -14.33
C ALA A 298 10.07 0.59 -13.36
N HIS A 299 9.09 0.87 -12.48
CA HIS A 299 8.99 0.15 -11.22
C HIS A 299 7.62 -0.20 -10.71
N VAL A 300 7.64 -1.16 -9.79
CA VAL A 300 6.51 -1.58 -8.96
C VAL A 300 6.66 -1.03 -7.55
N GLU A 301 7.84 -1.15 -6.92
CA GLU A 301 8.06 -0.76 -5.52
C GLU A 301 9.35 0.07 -5.35
N ARG A 302 9.32 1.01 -4.38
CA ARG A 302 10.45 1.88 -4.04
C ARG A 302 10.80 1.99 -2.55
N THR A 303 10.24 1.14 -1.68
CA THR A 303 10.43 1.18 -0.22
C THR A 303 11.87 1.44 0.24
N PHE A 304 12.85 0.73 -0.29
CA PHE A 304 14.26 0.93 0.07
C PHE A 304 14.84 2.23 -0.49
N SER A 305 14.44 2.63 -1.70
CA SER A 305 14.86 3.91 -2.28
C SER A 305 14.26 5.11 -1.53
N GLU A 306 13.00 5.04 -1.15
CA GLU A 306 12.34 6.00 -0.24
C GLU A 306 13.07 6.05 1.11
N PHE A 307 13.44 4.89 1.67
CA PHE A 307 14.25 4.81 2.89
C PHE A 307 15.62 5.46 2.74
N MET A 308 16.33 5.20 1.64
CA MET A 308 17.64 5.78 1.37
C MET A 308 17.58 7.30 1.19
N LEU A 309 16.47 7.83 0.68
CA LEU A 309 16.24 9.27 0.49
C LEU A 309 15.84 10.01 1.77
N SER A 310 15.36 9.32 2.80
CA SER A 310 15.03 9.94 4.10
C SER A 310 16.26 10.26 4.94
N GLY A 311 16.05 10.99 6.04
CA GLY A 311 17.06 11.24 7.06
C GLY A 311 17.55 9.97 7.77
N PHE A 312 16.72 8.93 7.83
CA PHE A 312 17.09 7.62 8.38
C PHE A 312 18.04 6.85 7.46
N GLY A 313 17.90 7.02 6.13
CA GLY A 313 18.81 6.51 5.11
C GLY A 313 20.20 7.14 5.12
N ALA A 314 20.43 8.24 5.87
CA ALA A 314 21.73 8.90 5.97
C ALA A 314 22.78 8.07 6.75
N GLN A 315 24.06 8.46 6.66
CA GLN A 315 25.13 7.82 7.42
C GLN A 315 24.95 8.07 8.93
N GLY A 316 24.83 7.00 9.72
CA GLY A 316 24.61 7.08 11.17
C GLY A 316 23.17 7.40 11.59
N GLY A 317 22.23 7.43 10.64
CA GLY A 317 20.79 7.52 10.90
C GLY A 317 20.31 8.80 11.61
N MET A 318 19.02 8.79 11.94
CA MET A 318 18.28 9.89 12.54
C MET A 318 17.49 9.40 13.75
N GLU A 319 17.22 10.30 14.70
CA GLU A 319 16.30 10.04 15.81
C GLU A 319 14.87 9.84 15.26
N GLY A 320 14.09 8.92 15.83
CA GLY A 320 12.68 8.79 15.48
C GLY A 320 11.81 9.88 16.14
N THR A 321 10.51 9.84 15.86
CA THR A 321 9.50 10.76 16.43
C THR A 321 8.27 9.98 16.86
N GLY A 322 7.39 10.59 17.67
CA GLY A 322 6.20 9.92 18.20
C GLY A 322 6.57 8.64 18.99
N PRO A 323 5.92 7.49 18.71
CA PRO A 323 6.25 6.19 19.32
C PRO A 323 7.70 5.73 19.10
N TYR A 324 8.38 6.24 18.06
CA TYR A 324 9.76 5.89 17.72
C TYR A 324 10.80 6.88 18.27
N SER A 325 10.40 7.79 19.16
CA SER A 325 11.34 8.73 19.78
C SER A 325 12.41 8.02 20.63
N PRO A 326 13.65 8.55 20.72
CA PRO A 326 14.78 7.88 21.39
C PRO A 326 14.54 7.48 22.86
N ASP A 327 13.65 8.16 23.58
CA ASP A 327 13.30 7.85 24.97
C ASP A 327 12.27 6.71 25.10
N LEU A 328 11.62 6.31 24.00
CA LEU A 328 10.57 5.28 23.96
C LEU A 328 10.96 4.04 23.12
N PHE A 329 11.89 4.20 22.18
CA PHE A 329 12.26 3.18 21.20
C PHE A 329 13.76 2.88 21.25
N GLU A 330 14.14 1.74 21.82
CA GLU A 330 15.53 1.31 21.93
C GLU A 330 16.01 0.65 20.62
N THR A 331 17.20 1.03 20.15
CA THR A 331 17.89 0.40 19.01
C THR A 331 19.34 0.06 19.41
N SER A 332 20.04 -0.77 18.64
CA SER A 332 21.47 -1.02 18.88
C SER A 332 22.42 0.07 18.36
N HIS A 333 21.88 1.20 17.90
CA HIS A 333 22.65 2.35 17.42
C HIS A 333 22.82 3.44 18.50
N ALA A 334 23.91 4.20 18.40
CA ALA A 334 24.25 5.22 19.39
C ALA A 334 23.17 6.30 19.52
N GLY A 335 22.62 6.44 20.73
CA GLY A 335 21.54 7.40 21.02
C GLY A 335 20.15 6.94 20.54
N ASN A 336 19.91 5.63 20.42
CA ASN A 336 18.64 5.05 19.99
C ASN A 336 18.16 5.58 18.63
N LYS A 337 19.11 5.84 17.73
CA LYS A 337 18.82 6.28 16.36
C LYS A 337 18.31 5.13 15.50
N ILE A 338 17.52 5.48 14.49
CA ILE A 338 17.08 4.57 13.44
C ILE A 338 17.96 4.81 12.21
N ALA A 339 18.58 3.73 11.70
CA ALA A 339 19.50 3.76 10.57
C ALA A 339 19.31 2.57 9.61
N THR A 340 18.45 1.61 9.94
CA THR A 340 18.14 0.42 9.14
C THR A 340 16.64 0.13 9.10
N CYS A 341 16.17 -0.60 8.09
CA CYS A 341 14.80 -1.11 8.06
C CYS A 341 14.55 -2.12 9.20
N GLN A 342 15.61 -2.82 9.60
CA GLN A 342 15.59 -3.84 10.64
C GLN A 342 15.26 -3.28 12.03
N ASP A 343 15.63 -2.02 12.32
CA ASP A 343 15.31 -1.37 13.60
C ASP A 343 13.81 -1.47 13.92
N CYS A 344 12.95 -1.16 12.94
CA CYS A 344 11.50 -1.20 13.09
C CYS A 344 10.87 -2.60 12.88
N HIS A 345 11.33 -3.33 11.85
CA HIS A 345 10.67 -4.57 11.38
C HIS A 345 11.28 -5.87 11.95
N PHE A 346 12.48 -5.80 12.54
CA PHE A 346 13.25 -6.91 13.09
C PHE A 346 13.79 -6.55 14.49
N ARG A 347 12.96 -5.90 15.32
CA ARG A 347 13.31 -5.26 16.60
C ARG A 347 14.31 -6.07 17.44
N ASP A 348 15.30 -5.39 18.01
CA ASP A 348 16.33 -5.99 18.86
C ASP A 348 15.77 -6.49 20.20
N LEU A 349 15.60 -7.80 20.38
CA LEU A 349 15.07 -8.40 21.61
C LEU A 349 16.16 -8.88 22.57
N SER A 350 15.94 -8.73 23.88
CA SER A 350 16.86 -9.28 24.89
C SER A 350 16.68 -10.79 25.06
N GLY A 351 17.57 -11.62 24.50
CA GLY A 351 17.35 -13.08 24.42
C GLY A 351 18.58 -13.91 24.03
N THR A 352 18.46 -15.25 24.01
CA THR A 352 19.60 -16.18 23.82
C THR A 352 19.67 -16.88 22.45
N LYS A 353 18.57 -16.88 21.67
CA LYS A 353 18.30 -17.90 20.64
C LYS A 353 18.92 -17.62 19.26
N ALA A 354 20.14 -17.07 19.24
CA ALA A 354 21.09 -17.41 18.17
C ALA A 354 21.50 -18.90 18.23
N ALA A 355 21.40 -19.53 19.41
CA ALA A 355 21.47 -20.99 19.58
C ALA A 355 20.81 -21.40 20.92
N ASN A 356 20.39 -22.67 21.05
CA ASN A 356 19.84 -23.23 22.31
C ASN A 356 20.85 -23.25 23.51
N GLN A 357 22.09 -22.81 23.31
CA GLN A 357 23.10 -22.56 24.35
C GLN A 357 23.87 -21.25 24.06
N GLY A 358 23.22 -20.29 23.40
CA GLY A 358 23.80 -19.00 23.02
C GLY A 358 24.03 -18.05 24.19
N GLN A 359 24.86 -17.02 23.96
CA GLN A 359 24.96 -15.88 24.87
C GLN A 359 23.59 -15.19 24.97
N VAL A 360 23.27 -14.65 26.14
CA VAL A 360 22.19 -13.65 26.26
C VAL A 360 22.64 -12.41 25.50
N ARG A 361 21.83 -11.89 24.59
CA ARG A 361 22.05 -10.62 23.88
C ARG A 361 21.10 -9.54 24.40
N PRO A 362 21.48 -8.26 24.35
CA PRO A 362 22.85 -7.79 24.11
C PRO A 362 23.80 -8.09 25.28
N SER A 363 23.28 -8.06 26.51
CA SER A 363 24.02 -8.02 27.80
C SER A 363 25.13 -9.05 28.07
N GLY A 364 25.14 -10.20 27.39
CA GLY A 364 26.12 -11.27 27.54
C GLY A 364 27.08 -11.43 26.37
N SER A 365 26.93 -10.68 25.28
CA SER A 365 27.92 -10.64 24.20
C SER A 365 28.99 -9.60 24.49
N THR A 366 30.26 -10.00 24.35
CA THR A 366 31.40 -9.06 24.43
C THR A 366 31.85 -8.57 23.06
N ALA A 367 31.38 -9.22 21.99
CA ALA A 367 31.68 -8.91 20.60
C ALA A 367 30.63 -7.98 19.96
N HIS A 368 29.37 -8.11 20.38
CA HIS A 368 28.23 -7.29 19.97
C HIS A 368 27.42 -6.85 21.21
N PRO A 369 27.95 -5.91 22.02
CA PRO A 369 27.36 -5.50 23.30
C PRO A 369 26.10 -4.63 23.22
N LEU A 370 25.65 -4.20 22.03
CA LEU A 370 24.44 -3.39 21.86
C LEU A 370 23.33 -4.14 21.11
N SER A 371 23.66 -4.98 20.12
CA SER A 371 22.65 -5.70 19.31
C SER A 371 22.00 -6.88 20.05
N GLY A 372 20.67 -6.93 19.98
CA GLY A 372 19.81 -7.95 20.57
C GLY A 372 19.72 -9.22 19.73
N VAL A 373 18.63 -9.97 19.88
CA VAL A 373 18.21 -11.02 18.95
C VAL A 373 17.12 -10.41 18.06
N PRO A 374 17.29 -10.35 16.73
CA PRO A 374 16.29 -9.74 15.85
C PRO A 374 14.95 -10.47 15.92
N GLU A 375 13.84 -9.75 16.10
CA GLU A 375 12.51 -10.37 16.08
C GLU A 375 12.15 -10.84 14.66
N HIS A 376 11.97 -12.14 14.48
CA HIS A 376 11.59 -12.72 13.19
C HIS A 376 10.06 -12.69 12.99
N ARG A 377 9.39 -11.56 13.24
CA ARG A 377 7.95 -11.41 12.98
C ARG A 377 7.65 -10.64 11.68
N MET A 378 8.58 -9.76 11.25
CA MET A 378 8.54 -9.02 9.98
C MET A 378 7.15 -8.42 9.67
N ILE A 379 6.62 -7.62 10.62
CA ILE A 379 5.29 -7.02 10.52
C ILE A 379 5.28 -5.98 9.38
N GLY A 380 4.24 -6.00 8.56
CA GLY A 380 3.96 -5.04 7.49
C GLY A 380 2.52 -4.52 7.59
N GLY A 381 2.12 -3.65 6.67
CA GLY A 381 0.76 -3.07 6.66
C GLY A 381 -0.35 -3.99 6.15
N ASN A 382 -0.12 -5.26 5.81
CA ASN A 382 -1.19 -6.13 5.27
C ASN A 382 -1.95 -6.83 6.42
N LEU A 383 -3.20 -6.42 6.66
CA LEU A 383 -4.08 -7.06 7.65
C LEU A 383 -4.98 -8.15 7.03
N TRP A 384 -5.38 -7.97 5.77
CA TRP A 384 -6.41 -8.81 5.14
C TRP A 384 -5.91 -10.23 4.86
N VAL A 385 -4.74 -10.39 4.25
CA VAL A 385 -4.19 -11.70 3.88
C VAL A 385 -3.93 -12.59 5.11
N PRO A 386 -3.25 -12.15 6.19
CA PRO A 386 -3.09 -13.00 7.37
C PRO A 386 -4.42 -13.32 8.06
N TYR A 387 -5.42 -12.43 8.03
CA TYR A 387 -6.76 -12.73 8.54
C TYR A 387 -7.44 -13.86 7.75
N VAL A 388 -7.46 -13.75 6.41
CA VAL A 388 -8.06 -14.76 5.53
C VAL A 388 -7.31 -16.10 5.63
N LEU A 389 -5.97 -16.08 5.66
CA LEU A 389 -5.18 -17.30 5.85
C LEU A 389 -5.39 -17.95 7.22
N ALA A 390 -5.61 -17.18 8.29
CA ALA A 390 -6.01 -17.76 9.57
C ALA A 390 -7.39 -18.42 9.49
N SER A 391 -8.34 -17.83 8.75
CA SER A 391 -9.72 -18.29 8.70
C SER A 391 -9.93 -19.65 8.03
N ILE A 392 -8.98 -20.14 7.23
CA ILE A 392 -9.13 -21.44 6.56
C ILE A 392 -8.74 -22.64 7.42
N GLU A 393 -8.19 -22.42 8.62
CA GLU A 393 -7.79 -23.50 9.54
C GLU A 393 -8.89 -23.81 10.56
N PRO A 394 -9.43 -25.05 10.62
CA PRO A 394 -10.53 -25.41 11.53
C PRO A 394 -10.24 -25.27 13.03
N THR A 395 -8.99 -25.00 13.41
CA THR A 395 -8.55 -24.70 14.78
C THR A 395 -8.52 -23.20 15.09
N SER A 396 -8.73 -22.34 14.09
CA SER A 396 -8.62 -20.89 14.22
C SER A 396 -9.80 -20.26 14.98
N PRO A 397 -9.55 -19.24 15.82
CA PRO A 397 -10.60 -18.39 16.38
C PRO A 397 -11.52 -17.72 15.35
N ASN A 398 -11.02 -17.44 14.13
CA ASN A 398 -11.78 -16.81 13.03
C ASN A 398 -12.14 -17.79 11.90
N TYR A 399 -12.24 -19.10 12.18
CA TYR A 399 -12.50 -20.10 11.15
C TYR A 399 -13.79 -19.82 10.35
N ASP A 400 -13.65 -19.80 9.02
CA ASP A 400 -14.73 -19.62 8.06
C ASP A 400 -14.68 -20.70 6.96
N ALA A 401 -15.78 -21.43 6.81
CA ALA A 401 -15.88 -22.56 5.89
C ALA A 401 -16.03 -22.15 4.40
N ALA A 402 -16.47 -20.92 4.11
CA ALA A 402 -16.49 -20.39 2.76
C ALA A 402 -15.06 -20.01 2.33
N ASN A 403 -14.31 -19.32 3.19
CA ASN A 403 -12.88 -19.05 2.95
C ASN A 403 -12.07 -20.34 2.77
N GLU A 404 -12.32 -21.37 3.59
CA GLU A 404 -11.67 -22.68 3.40
C GLU A 404 -12.03 -23.29 2.04
N ALA A 405 -13.31 -23.29 1.66
CA ALA A 405 -13.75 -23.84 0.37
C ALA A 405 -13.19 -23.08 -0.84
N LEU A 406 -13.01 -21.76 -0.72
CA LEU A 406 -12.45 -20.90 -1.76
C LEU A 406 -10.95 -21.09 -1.94
N LEU A 407 -10.16 -21.20 -0.85
CA LEU A 407 -8.70 -21.33 -0.94
C LEU A 407 -8.20 -22.79 -1.04
N LYS A 408 -8.94 -23.77 -0.51
CA LYS A 408 -8.55 -25.20 -0.55
C LYS A 408 -9.22 -25.98 -1.70
N GLN A 409 -9.49 -25.30 -2.83
CA GLN A 409 -9.89 -25.96 -4.10
C GLN A 409 -8.82 -26.93 -4.64
N GLY A 410 -7.55 -26.70 -4.27
CA GLY A 410 -6.41 -27.56 -4.56
C GLY A 410 -5.63 -27.18 -5.83
N PRO A 411 -4.44 -27.75 -6.02
CA PRO A 411 -3.49 -27.30 -7.04
C PRO A 411 -3.96 -27.49 -8.49
N ALA A 412 -4.94 -28.38 -8.72
CA ALA A 412 -5.54 -28.54 -10.06
C ALA A 412 -6.43 -27.36 -10.49
N ALA A 413 -6.88 -26.53 -9.54
CA ALA A 413 -7.73 -25.36 -9.78
C ALA A 413 -6.99 -24.03 -9.57
N LEU A 414 -6.12 -23.96 -8.55
CA LEU A 414 -5.47 -22.72 -8.10
C LEU A 414 -3.93 -22.73 -8.15
N THR A 415 -3.31 -23.87 -8.53
CA THR A 415 -1.87 -24.19 -8.37
C THR A 415 -1.38 -24.22 -6.91
N LEU A 416 -1.95 -23.38 -6.04
CA LEU A 416 -1.76 -23.34 -4.60
C LEU A 416 -2.13 -24.66 -3.90
N ASP A 417 -1.24 -25.13 -3.03
CA ASP A 417 -1.42 -26.36 -2.25
C ASP A 417 -1.05 -26.18 -0.77
N PHE A 418 -2.06 -25.99 0.07
CA PHE A 418 -1.92 -25.89 1.52
C PHE A 418 -1.48 -27.19 2.23
N SER A 419 -1.39 -28.32 1.51
CA SER A 419 -0.80 -29.55 2.07
C SER A 419 0.74 -29.55 2.05
N GLN A 420 1.36 -28.52 1.44
CA GLN A 420 2.80 -28.42 1.22
C GLN A 420 3.45 -27.27 2.03
N GLY A 421 4.67 -27.53 2.50
CA GLY A 421 5.47 -26.59 3.29
C GLY A 421 5.30 -26.73 4.81
N GLU A 422 5.44 -25.62 5.52
CA GLU A 422 4.94 -25.46 6.89
C GLU A 422 3.41 -25.36 6.91
N LEU A 423 2.82 -25.88 7.99
CA LEU A 423 1.41 -25.64 8.27
C LEU A 423 1.21 -24.20 8.73
N LEU A 424 0.09 -23.61 8.30
CA LEU A 424 -0.36 -22.31 8.78
C LEU A 424 -0.50 -22.32 10.31
N ASP A 425 -0.20 -21.17 10.92
CA ASP A 425 -0.38 -20.98 12.35
C ASP A 425 -1.42 -19.89 12.59
N PRO A 426 -2.71 -20.25 12.79
CA PRO A 426 -3.77 -19.25 12.86
C PRO A 426 -3.59 -18.28 14.02
N ASN A 427 -2.92 -18.68 15.11
CA ASN A 427 -2.65 -17.78 16.23
C ASN A 427 -1.60 -16.73 15.86
N LEU A 428 -0.46 -17.14 15.29
CA LEU A 428 0.58 -16.19 14.85
C LEU A 428 0.09 -15.28 13.72
N LEU A 429 -0.76 -15.77 12.83
CA LEU A 429 -1.39 -14.96 11.78
C LEU A 429 -2.34 -13.90 12.37
N LEU A 430 -3.20 -14.25 13.33
CA LEU A 430 -4.08 -13.28 14.01
C LEU A 430 -3.33 -12.30 14.94
N GLU A 431 -2.22 -12.74 15.55
CA GLU A 431 -1.28 -11.84 16.19
C GLU A 431 -0.70 -10.84 15.18
N THR A 432 -0.27 -11.30 13.99
CA THR A 432 0.22 -10.41 12.93
C THR A 432 -0.83 -9.38 12.52
N VAL A 433 -2.11 -9.76 12.34
CA VAL A 433 -3.21 -8.80 12.09
C VAL A 433 -3.25 -7.70 13.16
N THR A 434 -3.14 -8.11 14.43
CA THR A 434 -3.19 -7.19 15.59
C THR A 434 -1.99 -6.25 15.61
N TYR A 435 -0.78 -6.77 15.45
CA TYR A 435 0.44 -5.96 15.43
C TYR A 435 0.57 -5.08 14.18
N SER A 436 0.06 -5.53 13.03
CA SER A 436 -0.04 -4.70 11.81
C SER A 436 -0.96 -3.50 12.05
N GLY A 437 -2.10 -3.68 12.71
CA GLY A 437 -2.98 -2.59 13.11
C GLY A 437 -2.31 -1.59 14.05
N GLN A 438 -1.62 -2.07 15.10
CA GLN A 438 -0.86 -1.20 15.99
C GLN A 438 0.27 -0.47 15.25
N MET A 439 0.99 -1.14 14.35
CA MET A 439 2.09 -0.51 13.61
C MET A 439 1.60 0.60 12.67
N LEU A 440 0.39 0.47 12.09
CA LEU A 440 -0.25 1.55 11.33
C LEU A 440 -0.60 2.74 12.23
N GLN A 441 -1.12 2.50 13.43
CA GLN A 441 -1.40 3.57 14.41
C GLN A 441 -0.12 4.24 14.93
N ASP A 442 0.96 3.48 15.09
CA ASP A 442 2.26 4.01 15.50
C ASP A 442 2.96 4.80 14.37
N SER A 443 2.59 4.55 13.10
CA SER A 443 3.28 5.10 11.91
C SER A 443 3.00 6.57 11.61
N ILE A 444 1.93 7.14 12.17
CA ILE A 444 1.46 8.48 11.85
C ILE A 444 0.76 9.14 13.04
N SER A 445 0.86 10.46 13.15
CA SER A 445 0.04 11.24 14.08
C SER A 445 -0.62 12.44 13.40
N MET A 446 -1.86 12.71 13.80
CA MET A 446 -2.57 13.94 13.47
C MET A 446 -2.30 14.99 14.54
N THR A 447 -1.80 16.17 14.15
CA THR A 447 -1.41 17.25 15.07
C THR A 447 -1.86 18.61 14.53
N ASN A 448 -1.68 19.68 15.31
CA ASN A 448 -2.02 21.07 14.94
C ASN A 448 -3.47 21.34 14.51
N ALA A 449 -4.40 20.42 14.75
CA ALA A 449 -5.81 20.57 14.39
C ALA A 449 -6.42 21.88 14.95
N ASN A 450 -6.77 22.80 14.06
CA ASN A 450 -7.30 24.12 14.39
C ASN A 450 -8.40 24.51 13.39
N TYR A 451 -9.38 25.29 13.83
CA TYR A 451 -10.46 25.80 12.98
C TYR A 451 -10.60 27.30 13.22
N ASP A 452 -10.48 28.11 12.16
CA ASP A 452 -10.74 29.55 12.22
C ASP A 452 -12.20 29.84 11.81
N LEU A 453 -12.90 30.61 12.64
CA LEU A 453 -14.31 30.97 12.42
C LEU A 453 -14.51 32.17 11.50
N ASN A 454 -13.44 32.91 11.17
CA ASN A 454 -13.55 34.09 10.31
C ASN A 454 -13.55 33.72 8.84
N ASP A 455 -12.73 32.73 8.47
CA ASP A 455 -12.50 32.29 7.09
C ASP A 455 -12.95 30.83 6.85
N SER A 456 -13.63 30.22 7.84
CA SER A 456 -14.09 28.81 7.86
C SER A 456 -13.03 27.76 7.50
N GLU A 457 -11.76 28.06 7.78
CA GLU A 457 -10.60 27.25 7.44
C GLU A 457 -10.27 26.25 8.56
N PHE A 458 -10.26 24.95 8.23
CA PHE A 458 -9.79 23.87 9.08
C PHE A 458 -8.40 23.43 8.66
N THR A 459 -7.45 23.49 9.59
CA THR A 459 -6.05 23.11 9.36
C THR A 459 -5.64 21.94 10.24
N LEU A 460 -4.84 21.02 9.70
CA LEU A 460 -4.19 19.93 10.46
C LEU A 460 -2.87 19.49 9.84
N ARG A 461 -2.06 18.77 10.62
CA ARG A 461 -0.83 18.13 10.14
C ARG A 461 -0.85 16.62 10.28
N LEU A 462 -0.55 15.92 9.19
CA LEU A 462 -0.31 14.47 9.17
C LEU A 462 1.20 14.17 9.21
N GLN A 463 1.74 13.86 10.40
CA GLN A 463 3.17 13.59 10.58
C GLN A 463 3.50 12.12 10.36
N ASN A 464 4.24 11.80 9.29
CA ASN A 464 4.79 10.47 9.05
C ASN A 464 5.96 10.19 10.02
N HIS A 465 5.93 9.05 10.70
CA HIS A 465 6.97 8.59 11.62
C HIS A 465 7.84 7.46 11.05
N THR A 466 7.56 6.99 9.84
CA THR A 466 8.28 5.89 9.18
C THR A 466 9.52 6.36 8.41
N GLY A 467 10.35 5.40 8.00
CA GLY A 467 11.59 5.66 7.28
C GLY A 467 11.43 5.91 5.78
N HIS A 468 10.26 5.62 5.20
CA HIS A 468 9.92 5.63 3.77
C HIS A 468 8.63 6.42 3.53
N LYS A 469 8.09 6.49 2.29
CA LYS A 469 6.77 7.10 2.11
C LYS A 469 5.73 6.29 2.87
N LEU A 470 4.71 6.93 3.41
CA LEU A 470 3.59 6.26 4.07
C LEU A 470 2.38 6.33 3.14
N ILE A 471 1.84 5.22 2.64
CA ILE A 471 2.24 3.80 2.81
C ILE A 471 3.28 3.33 1.78
N SER A 472 4.14 2.36 2.12
CA SER A 472 5.09 1.79 1.14
C SER A 472 4.83 0.31 0.83
N GLY A 473 5.52 -0.22 -0.17
CA GLY A 473 5.35 -1.58 -0.69
C GLY A 473 4.74 -1.63 -2.10
N TYR A 474 4.05 -2.73 -2.41
CA TYR A 474 3.29 -2.88 -3.66
C TYR A 474 2.14 -1.85 -3.72
N PRO A 475 2.09 -0.99 -4.76
CA PRO A 475 1.22 0.19 -4.78
C PRO A 475 -0.25 -0.11 -5.09
N GLU A 476 -0.52 -0.95 -6.09
CA GLU A 476 -1.86 -1.04 -6.68
C GLU A 476 -2.90 -1.52 -5.66
N GLY A 477 -4.03 -0.81 -5.61
CA GLY A 477 -5.12 -1.07 -4.69
C GLY A 477 -4.86 -0.67 -3.23
N ARG A 478 -3.67 -0.18 -2.84
CA ARG A 478 -3.44 0.29 -1.47
C ARG A 478 -3.64 1.80 -1.37
N ARG A 479 -4.41 2.22 -0.37
CA ARG A 479 -4.63 3.65 -0.08
C ARG A 479 -4.70 3.96 1.40
N MET A 480 -4.33 5.18 1.76
CA MET A 480 -4.91 5.86 2.92
C MET A 480 -5.87 6.93 2.43
N PHE A 481 -6.84 7.34 3.25
CA PHE A 481 -7.67 8.50 2.95
C PHE A 481 -8.06 9.24 4.23
N LEU A 482 -8.07 10.57 4.16
CA LEU A 482 -8.57 11.43 5.22
C LEU A 482 -10.07 11.64 5.00
N ASN A 483 -10.89 11.20 5.95
CA ASN A 483 -12.32 11.47 6.01
C ASN A 483 -12.54 12.61 7.03
N VAL A 484 -13.20 13.69 6.60
CA VAL A 484 -13.50 14.85 7.44
C VAL A 484 -15.01 15.04 7.50
N LYS A 485 -15.54 15.25 8.70
CA LYS A 485 -16.97 15.38 8.96
C LYS A 485 -17.25 16.65 9.76
N ALA A 486 -18.01 17.56 9.17
CA ALA A 486 -18.43 18.81 9.79
C ALA A 486 -19.85 18.70 10.37
N TYR A 487 -20.07 19.27 11.55
CA TYR A 487 -21.33 19.20 12.28
C TYR A 487 -21.78 20.58 12.79
N ALA A 488 -23.09 20.83 12.75
CA ALA A 488 -23.75 21.96 13.41
C ALA A 488 -25.01 21.46 14.16
N ASN A 489 -25.20 21.90 15.40
CA ASN A 489 -26.23 21.42 16.33
C ASN A 489 -26.30 19.89 16.40
N ASP A 490 -25.14 19.25 16.52
CA ASP A 490 -24.93 17.79 16.49
C ASP A 490 -25.45 17.04 15.24
N GLN A 491 -25.78 17.74 14.15
CA GLN A 491 -26.09 17.13 12.85
C GLN A 491 -24.91 17.22 11.90
N LEU A 492 -24.64 16.11 11.19
CA LEU A 492 -23.70 16.10 10.07
C LEU A 492 -24.23 17.07 9.01
N ILE A 493 -23.36 17.98 8.56
CA ILE A 493 -23.68 18.97 7.53
C ILE A 493 -22.78 18.84 6.31
N TYR A 494 -21.61 18.21 6.46
CA TYR A 494 -20.64 17.98 5.40
C TYR A 494 -19.81 16.73 5.66
N GLU A 495 -19.43 16.01 4.60
CA GLU A 495 -18.47 14.90 4.69
C GLU A 495 -17.56 14.81 3.45
N ILE A 496 -16.25 14.93 3.66
CA ILE A 496 -15.21 14.73 2.65
C ILE A 496 -14.73 13.27 2.67
N ASN A 497 -14.53 12.68 1.50
CA ASN A 497 -14.12 11.29 1.28
C ASN A 497 -14.97 10.26 2.06
N PRO A 498 -16.31 10.26 1.90
CA PRO A 498 -17.18 9.29 2.53
C PRO A 498 -16.96 7.87 2.00
N TYR A 499 -17.00 6.89 2.90
CA TYR A 499 -16.82 5.47 2.58
C TYR A 499 -18.13 4.69 2.74
N ASP A 500 -18.61 4.08 1.65
CA ASP A 500 -19.77 3.18 1.70
C ASP A 500 -19.32 1.77 2.12
N SER A 501 -19.61 1.41 3.37
CA SER A 501 -19.33 0.07 3.91
C SER A 501 -20.24 -1.04 3.35
N GLY A 502 -21.42 -0.70 2.83
CA GLY A 502 -22.31 -1.65 2.18
C GLY A 502 -21.71 -2.16 0.87
N ILE A 503 -21.15 -1.25 0.07
CA ILE A 503 -20.52 -1.50 -1.24
C ILE A 503 -19.03 -1.85 -1.13
N GLY A 504 -18.34 -1.32 -0.11
CA GLY A 504 -16.92 -1.57 0.15
C GLY A 504 -15.96 -0.64 -0.60
N THR A 505 -16.33 0.62 -0.86
CA THR A 505 -15.44 1.60 -1.51
C THR A 505 -15.79 3.06 -1.14
N LEU A 506 -14.92 4.00 -1.49
CA LEU A 506 -15.18 5.44 -1.42
C LEU A 506 -16.24 5.84 -2.45
N LYS A 507 -17.04 6.86 -2.12
CA LYS A 507 -18.03 7.44 -3.02
C LYS A 507 -17.38 8.52 -3.90
N GLY A 508 -17.97 8.82 -5.05
CA GLY A 508 -17.50 9.86 -5.96
C GLY A 508 -16.25 9.54 -6.80
N LEU A 509 -15.78 8.28 -6.84
CA LEU A 509 -14.62 7.90 -7.65
C LEU A 509 -14.97 7.90 -9.15
N GLU A 510 -14.52 8.91 -9.90
CA GLU A 510 -14.86 9.09 -11.32
C GLU A 510 -14.61 7.84 -12.20
N ASN A 511 -13.52 7.13 -11.94
CA ASN A 511 -13.09 5.96 -12.71
C ASN A 511 -13.66 4.61 -12.21
N SER A 512 -14.55 4.59 -11.19
CA SER A 512 -15.13 3.36 -10.62
C SER A 512 -16.64 3.28 -10.84
N GLN A 513 -17.09 2.41 -11.75
CA GLN A 513 -18.52 2.13 -11.98
C GLN A 513 -19.25 1.55 -10.75
N SER A 514 -18.48 1.08 -9.76
CA SER A 514 -18.98 0.54 -8.50
C SER A 514 -19.03 1.58 -7.38
N SER A 515 -18.43 2.76 -7.55
CA SER A 515 -18.47 3.83 -6.56
C SER A 515 -19.87 4.44 -6.52
N PRO A 516 -20.48 4.59 -5.32
CA PRO A 516 -21.74 5.29 -5.21
C PRO A 516 -21.59 6.78 -5.51
N GLU A 517 -22.64 7.38 -6.07
CA GLU A 517 -22.77 8.84 -6.23
C GLU A 517 -22.68 9.56 -4.88
N LEU A 518 -22.10 10.75 -4.88
CA LEU A 518 -22.11 11.67 -3.73
C LEU A 518 -23.52 12.25 -3.52
N SER A 519 -23.89 12.51 -2.27
CA SER A 519 -25.03 13.36 -1.93
C SER A 519 -24.63 14.83 -2.05
N GLU A 520 -25.61 15.73 -2.07
CA GLU A 520 -25.40 17.18 -2.18
C GLU A 520 -24.52 17.80 -1.07
N TRP A 521 -24.22 17.07 0.02
CA TRP A 521 -23.41 17.46 1.19
C TRP A 521 -22.16 16.58 1.38
N GLU A 522 -21.82 15.77 0.38
CA GLU A 522 -20.64 14.91 0.38
C GLU A 522 -19.69 15.34 -0.74
N GLU A 523 -18.38 15.28 -0.48
CA GLU A 523 -17.33 15.57 -1.47
C GLU A 523 -16.33 14.41 -1.57
N TYR A 524 -15.70 14.27 -2.75
CA TYR A 524 -14.53 13.42 -2.96
C TYR A 524 -13.33 14.32 -3.29
N GLU A 525 -12.30 14.28 -2.44
CA GLU A 525 -11.05 15.02 -2.62
C GLU A 525 -9.90 14.04 -2.83
N ASP A 526 -9.44 13.94 -4.07
CA ASP A 526 -8.41 12.96 -4.47
C ASP A 526 -7.03 13.26 -3.85
N GLU A 527 -6.73 14.52 -3.56
CA GLU A 527 -5.51 14.98 -2.89
C GLU A 527 -5.39 14.39 -1.48
N LEU A 528 -6.53 14.26 -0.79
CA LEU A 528 -6.66 13.65 0.53
C LEU A 528 -6.75 12.10 0.50
N VAL A 529 -6.64 11.49 -0.68
CA VAL A 529 -6.51 10.04 -0.87
C VAL A 529 -5.07 9.70 -1.28
N TYR A 530 -4.32 9.15 -0.33
CA TYR A 530 -2.89 8.86 -0.43
C TYR A 530 -2.66 7.48 -1.05
N GLU A 531 -2.38 7.45 -2.35
CA GLU A 531 -2.16 6.21 -3.11
C GLU A 531 -1.20 6.40 -4.30
N VAL A 532 -1.09 5.38 -5.15
CA VAL A 532 -0.23 5.42 -6.35
C VAL A 532 -1.00 4.88 -7.53
N HIS A 533 -1.20 5.71 -8.55
CA HIS A 533 -1.73 5.29 -9.84
C HIS A 533 -0.57 5.16 -10.83
N GLN A 534 -0.39 3.97 -11.39
CA GLN A 534 0.61 3.70 -12.42
C GLN A 534 0.08 4.11 -13.79
N GLY A 535 0.94 4.60 -14.68
CA GLY A 535 0.61 5.00 -16.05
C GLY A 535 1.36 4.17 -17.10
N SER A 536 0.77 4.05 -18.29
CA SER A 536 1.32 3.22 -19.36
C SER A 536 1.41 3.93 -20.71
N SER A 537 2.63 4.30 -21.10
CA SER A 537 2.94 4.74 -22.46
C SER A 537 2.84 3.61 -23.50
N ILE A 538 2.73 2.34 -23.08
CA ILE A 538 2.51 1.18 -23.96
C ILE A 538 1.03 1.09 -24.36
N LEU A 539 0.13 1.28 -23.38
CA LEU A 539 -1.31 1.30 -23.61
C LEU A 539 -1.83 2.68 -24.06
N ASN A 540 -1.03 3.74 -23.87
CA ASN A 540 -1.43 5.14 -24.04
C ASN A 540 -2.64 5.47 -23.14
N VAL A 541 -2.48 5.20 -21.84
CA VAL A 541 -3.43 5.55 -20.78
C VAL A 541 -2.68 6.19 -19.63
N ASP A 542 -3.35 7.14 -18.99
CA ASP A 542 -2.82 7.88 -17.84
C ASP A 542 -2.79 6.98 -16.60
N GLU A 543 -3.82 6.15 -16.38
CA GLU A 543 -3.92 5.22 -15.25
C GLU A 543 -4.07 3.75 -15.67
N THR A 544 -3.46 2.83 -14.91
CA THR A 544 -3.55 1.38 -15.12
C THR A 544 -3.19 0.57 -13.87
N PHE A 545 -3.76 -0.64 -13.77
CA PHE A 545 -3.34 -1.72 -12.85
C PHE A 545 -2.61 -2.86 -13.59
N HIS A 546 -2.23 -2.67 -14.85
CA HIS A 546 -1.42 -3.63 -15.60
C HIS A 546 0.05 -3.50 -15.21
N MET A 547 0.43 -4.00 -14.03
CA MET A 547 1.79 -3.89 -13.47
C MET A 547 2.91 -4.29 -14.45
N ALA A 548 2.72 -5.32 -15.28
CA ALA A 548 3.70 -5.74 -16.29
C ALA A 548 3.89 -4.73 -17.43
N LEU A 549 2.90 -3.85 -17.64
CA LEU A 549 2.81 -2.82 -18.68
C LEU A 549 2.96 -1.39 -18.13
N ALA A 550 3.06 -1.22 -16.81
CA ALA A 550 3.30 0.04 -16.13
C ALA A 550 4.69 0.60 -16.49
N THR A 551 4.76 1.90 -16.81
CA THR A 551 5.98 2.55 -17.33
C THR A 551 6.41 3.76 -16.52
N HIS A 552 5.48 4.42 -15.84
CA HIS A 552 5.66 5.61 -15.03
C HIS A 552 4.52 5.68 -13.99
N ARG A 553 4.56 6.66 -13.09
CA ARG A 553 3.46 6.97 -12.17
C ARG A 553 2.68 8.15 -12.74
N TYR A 554 1.37 8.14 -12.57
CA TYR A 554 0.48 9.28 -12.80
C TYR A 554 0.20 10.01 -11.47
N LYS A 555 -0.04 9.25 -10.40
CA LYS A 555 -0.18 9.75 -9.02
C LYS A 555 0.77 9.01 -8.08
N ASP A 556 1.39 9.74 -7.15
CA ASP A 556 2.15 9.24 -5.99
C ASP A 556 2.27 10.36 -4.94
N ASN A 557 1.13 10.74 -4.36
CA ASN A 557 0.98 11.78 -3.31
C ASN A 557 1.26 11.25 -1.89
N ARG A 558 1.91 10.09 -1.74
CA ARG A 558 2.08 9.43 -0.43
C ARG A 558 3.01 10.23 0.50
N ILE A 559 2.58 10.43 1.74
CA ILE A 559 3.23 11.27 2.75
C ILE A 559 4.70 10.88 2.94
N LEU A 560 5.59 11.87 2.80
CA LEU A 560 7.03 11.66 2.73
C LEU A 560 7.67 11.37 4.11
N PRO A 561 8.80 10.63 4.17
CA PRO A 561 9.52 10.42 5.42
C PRO A 561 10.34 11.65 5.81
N ARG A 562 10.64 11.81 7.10
CA ARG A 562 11.40 12.96 7.59
C ARG A 562 12.80 13.06 6.96
N GLY A 563 13.16 14.28 6.53
CA GLY A 563 14.43 14.57 5.86
C GLY A 563 14.53 13.97 4.45
N PHE A 564 13.41 13.90 3.72
CA PHE A 564 13.36 13.41 2.35
C PHE A 564 14.16 14.33 1.42
N ARG A 565 15.19 13.77 0.78
CA ARG A 565 16.08 14.51 -0.12
C ARG A 565 15.51 14.53 -1.53
N ILE A 566 14.51 15.39 -1.77
CA ILE A 566 13.89 15.59 -3.09
C ILE A 566 14.95 15.76 -4.19
N ALA A 567 16.03 16.49 -3.90
CA ALA A 567 17.19 16.70 -4.77
C ALA A 567 17.84 15.42 -5.37
N GLU A 568 17.68 14.28 -4.71
CA GLU A 568 18.20 12.98 -5.14
C GLU A 568 17.12 12.04 -5.70
N ALA A 569 15.84 12.36 -5.52
CA ALA A 569 14.71 11.46 -5.75
C ALA A 569 14.56 11.02 -7.22
N ALA A 570 14.78 11.92 -8.17
CA ALA A 570 14.69 11.63 -9.60
C ALA A 570 15.72 10.59 -10.10
N MET A 571 16.88 10.46 -9.44
CA MET A 571 17.83 9.40 -9.78
C MET A 571 17.35 8.00 -9.36
N ARG A 572 16.36 7.94 -8.47
CA ARG A 572 15.77 6.71 -7.94
C ARG A 572 14.32 6.49 -8.38
N LEU A 573 13.75 7.41 -9.16
CA LEU A 573 12.34 7.42 -9.55
C LEU A 573 11.42 7.36 -8.32
N CYS A 574 11.61 8.29 -7.38
CA CYS A 574 10.95 8.33 -6.07
C CYS A 574 10.25 9.66 -5.73
N GLU A 575 10.24 10.61 -6.66
CA GLU A 575 9.53 11.89 -6.56
C GLU A 575 8.05 11.66 -6.18
N PRO A 576 7.40 12.58 -5.46
CA PRO A 576 5.95 12.76 -5.57
C PRO A 576 5.53 13.00 -7.03
N VAL A 577 4.32 12.56 -7.38
CA VAL A 577 3.73 12.78 -8.70
C VAL A 577 2.26 13.14 -8.56
N TRP A 578 1.82 14.17 -9.28
CA TRP A 578 0.43 14.62 -9.37
C TRP A 578 0.08 14.87 -10.84
N ASP A 579 -1.03 14.30 -11.35
CA ASP A 579 -1.42 14.37 -12.77
C ASP A 579 -0.30 14.08 -13.80
N GLY A 580 0.60 13.14 -13.47
CA GLY A 580 1.78 12.81 -14.27
C GLY A 580 2.94 13.83 -14.19
N HIS A 581 2.75 14.95 -13.49
CA HIS A 581 3.79 15.93 -13.16
C HIS A 581 4.54 15.48 -11.90
N SER A 582 5.86 15.32 -12.02
CA SER A 582 6.71 14.95 -10.87
C SER A 582 7.28 16.19 -10.19
N ASP A 583 7.24 16.21 -8.86
CA ASP A 583 7.91 17.22 -8.04
C ASP A 583 9.40 17.33 -8.43
N THR A 584 9.89 18.56 -8.59
CA THR A 584 11.27 18.78 -9.03
C THR A 584 12.18 19.28 -7.91
N ASN A 585 13.49 19.17 -8.15
CA ASN A 585 14.55 19.65 -7.27
C ASN A 585 14.58 21.19 -7.10
N PHE A 586 13.76 21.92 -7.84
CA PHE A 586 13.57 23.35 -7.69
C PHE A 586 12.36 23.56 -6.78
N HIS A 587 12.44 24.51 -5.84
CA HIS A 587 11.28 24.94 -5.08
C HIS A 587 10.35 25.72 -6.02
N ASP A 588 9.54 24.98 -6.76
CA ASP A 588 8.51 25.51 -7.63
C ASP A 588 7.22 25.67 -6.82
N SER A 589 6.39 26.64 -7.21
CA SER A 589 5.01 26.74 -6.74
C SER A 589 4.12 25.66 -7.36
N GLU A 590 4.62 24.94 -8.37
CA GLU A 590 3.97 23.79 -8.99
C GLU A 590 4.35 22.44 -8.33
N ASN A 591 5.23 22.41 -7.32
CA ASN A 591 5.49 21.20 -6.54
C ASN A 591 4.32 20.94 -5.57
N PHE A 592 3.91 19.68 -5.42
CA PHE A 592 2.84 19.24 -4.52
C PHE A 592 3.21 19.43 -3.03
N TYR A 593 4.47 19.14 -2.66
CA TYR A 593 4.97 19.35 -1.31
C TYR A 593 5.88 20.57 -1.18
N THR A 594 5.75 21.30 -0.08
CA THR A 594 6.67 22.40 0.28
C THR A 594 8.03 21.88 0.79
N GLN A 595 9.03 22.77 0.80
CA GLN A 595 10.34 22.44 1.38
C GLN A 595 10.28 22.09 2.87
N ALA A 596 9.32 22.65 3.62
CA ALA A 596 9.16 22.36 5.05
C ALA A 596 8.62 20.94 5.30
N GLU A 597 7.85 20.41 4.36
CA GLU A 597 7.28 19.06 4.38
C GLU A 597 8.31 18.01 3.94
N TYR A 598 9.11 18.27 2.90
CA TYR A 598 10.26 17.43 2.56
C TYR A 598 11.22 17.27 3.76
N GLU A 599 11.54 18.36 4.45
CA GLU A 599 12.43 18.33 5.61
C GLU A 599 11.80 17.68 6.84
N GLY A 600 10.51 17.93 7.09
CA GLY A 600 9.79 17.46 8.28
C GLY A 600 9.15 16.07 8.19
N GLY A 601 8.85 15.58 6.98
CA GLY A 601 8.14 14.32 6.76
C GLY A 601 6.68 14.37 7.20
N TYR A 602 5.94 15.37 6.74
CA TYR A 602 4.53 15.55 7.05
C TYR A 602 3.77 16.09 5.84
N ASP A 603 2.45 16.05 5.94
CA ASP A 603 1.49 16.78 5.11
C ASP A 603 0.85 17.87 5.96
N GLU A 604 0.78 19.12 5.49
CA GLU A 604 -0.05 20.17 6.10
C GLU A 604 -1.31 20.36 5.25
N ILE A 605 -2.45 20.15 5.88
CA ILE A 605 -3.76 20.11 5.24
C ILE A 605 -4.55 21.35 5.64
N GLU A 606 -5.06 22.06 4.64
CA GLU A 606 -5.89 23.26 4.77
C GLU A 606 -7.20 22.98 3.99
N ILE A 607 -8.36 23.03 4.66
CA ILE A 607 -9.67 22.65 4.11
C ILE A 607 -10.68 23.75 4.47
N GLU A 608 -11.41 24.27 3.48
CA GLU A 608 -12.58 25.13 3.72
C GLU A 608 -13.79 24.27 4.12
N LEU A 609 -14.45 24.59 5.23
CA LEU A 609 -15.65 23.88 5.71
C LEU A 609 -16.87 24.80 5.69
N PRO A 610 -18.10 24.25 5.66
CA PRO A 610 -19.30 25.07 5.69
C PRO A 610 -19.40 26.02 6.88
N GLU A 611 -19.80 27.25 6.59
CA GLU A 611 -20.08 28.29 7.57
C GLU A 611 -21.01 27.79 8.69
N GLY A 612 -20.68 28.14 9.93
CA GLY A 612 -21.43 27.70 11.11
C GLY A 612 -21.17 26.24 11.50
N THR A 613 -20.10 25.60 11.02
CA THR A 613 -19.55 24.37 11.61
C THR A 613 -19.14 24.58 13.07
N GLU A 614 -19.56 23.67 13.95
CA GLU A 614 -19.34 23.72 15.41
C GLU A 614 -18.49 22.56 15.94
N ARG A 615 -18.48 21.42 15.23
CA ARG A 615 -17.65 20.25 15.52
C ARG A 615 -17.10 19.65 14.23
N ILE A 616 -15.83 19.26 14.26
CA ILE A 616 -15.11 18.63 13.17
C ILE A 616 -14.51 17.32 13.67
N GLU A 617 -14.83 16.22 13.02
CA GLU A 617 -14.18 14.92 13.22
C GLU A 617 -13.37 14.60 11.97
N ALA A 618 -12.05 14.51 12.10
CA ALA A 618 -11.16 14.12 11.00
C ALA A 618 -10.42 12.84 11.35
N ALA A 619 -10.43 11.86 10.44
CA ALA A 619 -9.91 10.53 10.66
C ALA A 619 -9.18 9.99 9.42
N LEU A 620 -7.93 9.59 9.59
CA LEU A 620 -7.12 8.95 8.56
C LEU A 620 -7.29 7.43 8.63
N TYR A 621 -7.76 6.85 7.53
CA TYR A 621 -7.96 5.41 7.39
C TYR A 621 -7.00 4.79 6.39
N TYR A 622 -6.76 3.48 6.49
CA TYR A 622 -5.98 2.69 5.54
C TYR A 622 -6.72 1.46 5.03
N GLN A 623 -6.58 1.15 3.74
CA GLN A 623 -7.00 -0.10 3.11
C GLN A 623 -5.80 -0.87 2.55
N THR A 624 -5.75 -2.18 2.86
CA THR A 624 -4.79 -3.15 2.30
C THR A 624 -5.06 -3.47 0.84
N THR A 625 -6.33 -3.45 0.43
CA THR A 625 -6.75 -3.54 -0.98
C THR A 625 -8.08 -2.83 -1.17
N SER A 626 -8.19 -2.02 -2.21
CA SER A 626 -9.42 -1.39 -2.66
C SER A 626 -10.32 -2.40 -3.37
N ARG A 627 -11.59 -2.02 -3.56
CA ARG A 627 -12.53 -2.79 -4.38
C ARG A 627 -12.09 -2.77 -5.85
N GLU A 628 -11.72 -1.60 -6.33
CA GLU A 628 -11.39 -1.29 -7.71
C GLU A 628 -10.30 -2.22 -8.25
N PHE A 629 -9.25 -2.46 -7.47
CA PHE A 629 -8.16 -3.37 -7.85
C PHE A 629 -8.60 -4.84 -7.89
N ILE A 630 -9.48 -5.26 -6.96
CA ILE A 630 -10.01 -6.64 -6.96
C ILE A 630 -10.98 -6.86 -8.12
N GLU A 631 -11.78 -5.86 -8.49
CA GLU A 631 -12.66 -5.92 -9.67
C GLU A 631 -11.84 -5.97 -10.96
N PHE A 632 -10.77 -5.17 -11.07
CA PHE A 632 -9.80 -5.29 -12.15
C PHE A 632 -9.23 -6.71 -12.25
N LEU A 633 -8.69 -7.25 -11.16
CA LEU A 633 -8.11 -8.61 -11.14
C LEU A 633 -9.13 -9.70 -11.53
N ARG A 634 -10.38 -9.59 -11.06
CA ARG A 634 -11.49 -10.46 -11.45
C ARG A 634 -11.72 -10.40 -12.96
N ASP A 635 -11.92 -9.20 -13.48
CA ASP A 635 -12.39 -8.99 -14.84
C ASP A 635 -11.30 -9.16 -15.90
N GLU A 636 -10.03 -8.95 -15.53
CA GLU A 636 -8.86 -9.31 -16.34
C GLU A 636 -8.73 -10.83 -16.53
N ILE A 637 -8.83 -11.59 -15.44
CA ILE A 637 -8.70 -13.05 -15.48
C ILE A 637 -9.92 -13.69 -16.16
N ASN A 638 -11.10 -13.08 -16.03
CA ASN A 638 -12.33 -13.55 -16.68
C ASN A 638 -12.52 -13.05 -18.12
N GLY A 639 -11.73 -12.06 -18.56
CA GLY A 639 -11.78 -11.51 -19.93
C GLY A 639 -12.97 -10.58 -20.18
N THR A 640 -13.44 -9.89 -19.14
CA THR A 640 -14.65 -9.04 -19.14
C THR A 640 -14.36 -7.54 -19.07
N ASN A 641 -13.14 -7.13 -18.70
CA ASN A 641 -12.79 -5.74 -18.39
C ASN A 641 -12.68 -4.83 -19.63
N GLY A 642 -11.89 -5.25 -20.63
CA GLY A 642 -11.72 -4.53 -21.90
C GLY A 642 -10.70 -3.38 -21.90
N THR A 643 -9.84 -3.28 -20.87
CA THR A 643 -8.71 -2.34 -20.76
C THR A 643 -7.60 -2.55 -21.81
N LEU A 644 -7.39 -3.80 -22.27
CA LEU A 644 -6.41 -4.12 -23.30
C LEU A 644 -7.02 -3.97 -24.71
N PRO A 645 -6.32 -3.33 -25.67
CA PRO A 645 -6.78 -3.23 -27.04
C PRO A 645 -7.06 -4.59 -27.67
N ASN A 646 -8.30 -4.83 -28.11
CA ASN A 646 -8.73 -6.08 -28.77
C ASN A 646 -8.11 -6.24 -30.18
N THR A 647 -6.81 -6.50 -30.17
CA THR A 647 -5.91 -6.59 -31.33
C THR A 647 -4.87 -7.67 -31.05
N VAL A 648 -4.36 -8.28 -32.11
CA VAL A 648 -3.36 -9.35 -32.00
C VAL A 648 -2.04 -8.77 -31.47
N GLY A 649 -1.58 -9.29 -30.34
CA GLY A 649 -0.36 -8.87 -29.67
C GLY A 649 0.91 -9.51 -30.26
N ALA A 650 2.05 -9.27 -29.60
CA ALA A 650 3.35 -9.85 -29.96
C ALA A 650 3.37 -11.38 -29.90
N GLY A 651 2.55 -11.99 -29.03
CA GLY A 651 2.35 -13.45 -28.99
C GLY A 651 1.64 -14.03 -30.21
N GLY A 652 0.98 -13.21 -31.03
CA GLY A 652 0.17 -13.67 -32.17
C GLY A 652 -1.26 -14.07 -31.81
N ASP A 653 -1.62 -14.02 -30.53
CA ASP A 653 -2.98 -14.20 -30.01
C ASP A 653 -3.64 -12.85 -29.63
N LEU A 654 -4.94 -12.87 -29.34
CA LEU A 654 -5.67 -11.74 -28.73
C LEU A 654 -5.37 -11.65 -27.22
N PRO A 655 -5.64 -10.51 -26.54
CA PRO A 655 -5.56 -10.44 -25.08
C PRO A 655 -6.59 -11.37 -24.39
N TYR A 656 -6.52 -11.45 -23.06
CA TYR A 656 -7.44 -12.23 -22.20
C TYR A 656 -7.35 -13.76 -22.39
N LEU A 657 -6.14 -14.29 -22.30
CA LEU A 657 -5.85 -15.71 -22.53
C LEU A 657 -6.18 -16.63 -21.35
N ALA A 658 -6.29 -16.10 -20.12
CA ALA A 658 -6.41 -16.91 -18.91
C ALA A 658 -7.51 -17.99 -18.96
N GLN A 659 -8.69 -17.69 -19.50
CA GLN A 659 -9.78 -18.68 -19.58
C GLN A 659 -9.60 -19.75 -20.66
N THR A 660 -8.76 -19.49 -21.68
CA THR A 660 -8.70 -20.29 -22.93
C THR A 660 -7.41 -21.07 -23.12
N ASP A 661 -6.27 -20.56 -22.63
CA ASP A 661 -4.96 -21.19 -22.80
C ASP A 661 -4.65 -22.19 -21.67
N PRO A 662 -4.23 -23.44 -21.99
CA PRO A 662 -3.86 -24.46 -20.99
C PRO A 662 -2.74 -24.06 -20.01
N PHE A 663 -1.89 -23.09 -20.36
CA PHE A 663 -0.87 -22.53 -19.45
C PHE A 663 -1.48 -22.02 -18.15
N PHE A 664 -2.68 -21.44 -18.22
CA PHE A 664 -3.42 -20.91 -17.07
C PHE A 664 -4.41 -21.93 -16.46
N SER A 665 -4.28 -23.22 -16.76
CA SER A 665 -5.26 -24.24 -16.32
C SER A 665 -5.48 -24.30 -14.80
N GLY A 666 -4.42 -24.07 -14.01
CA GLY A 666 -4.47 -23.91 -12.55
C GLY A 666 -4.50 -22.47 -12.06
N MET A 667 -4.71 -21.48 -12.93
CA MET A 667 -4.68 -20.05 -12.57
C MET A 667 -5.98 -19.31 -12.90
N LYS A 668 -6.69 -19.74 -13.93
CA LYS A 668 -7.92 -19.10 -14.41
C LYS A 668 -9.08 -19.03 -13.41
N ALA A 669 -9.08 -19.87 -12.37
CA ALA A 669 -10.08 -19.81 -11.30
C ALA A 669 -9.83 -18.64 -10.33
N TRP A 670 -8.66 -17.99 -10.37
CA TRP A 670 -8.35 -16.87 -9.48
C TRP A 670 -9.24 -15.65 -9.70
N GLY A 671 -9.77 -15.41 -10.91
CA GLY A 671 -10.68 -14.28 -11.17
C GLY A 671 -11.95 -14.33 -10.31
N ASP A 672 -12.66 -15.46 -10.35
CA ASP A 672 -13.83 -15.69 -9.49
C ASP A 672 -13.42 -15.83 -8.00
N THR A 673 -12.28 -16.47 -7.72
CA THR A 673 -11.85 -16.77 -6.34
C THR A 673 -11.42 -15.52 -5.58
N ILE A 674 -10.66 -14.60 -6.19
CA ILE A 674 -10.23 -13.35 -5.54
C ILE A 674 -11.42 -12.45 -5.24
N TRP A 675 -12.38 -12.35 -6.17
CA TRP A 675 -13.61 -11.61 -5.96
C TRP A 675 -14.46 -12.19 -4.83
N GLN A 676 -14.70 -13.51 -4.84
CA GLN A 676 -15.53 -14.16 -3.81
C GLN A 676 -14.87 -14.10 -2.44
N LEU A 677 -13.53 -14.18 -2.35
CA LEU A 677 -12.80 -13.95 -1.11
C LEU A 677 -12.93 -12.51 -0.64
N TRP A 678 -12.78 -11.52 -1.51
CA TRP A 678 -12.93 -10.12 -1.12
C TRP A 678 -14.36 -9.79 -0.70
N ASP A 679 -15.37 -10.11 -1.50
CA ASP A 679 -16.78 -9.79 -1.24
C ASP A 679 -17.29 -10.42 0.07
N HIS A 680 -16.91 -11.67 0.35
CA HIS A 680 -17.24 -12.35 1.62
C HIS A 680 -16.50 -11.76 2.84
N ASN A 681 -15.34 -11.13 2.64
CA ASN A 681 -14.50 -10.58 3.72
C ASN A 681 -14.39 -9.04 3.67
N LYS A 682 -15.20 -8.33 2.88
CA LYS A 682 -15.03 -6.88 2.65
C LYS A 682 -15.19 -6.03 3.92
N ASP A 683 -15.87 -6.60 4.93
CA ASP A 683 -16.13 -5.98 6.23
C ASP A 683 -15.04 -6.29 7.29
N VAL A 684 -13.99 -7.06 6.95
CA VAL A 684 -12.89 -7.42 7.88
C VAL A 684 -11.69 -6.46 7.75
N PRO A 685 -10.86 -6.27 8.80
CA PRO A 685 -9.77 -5.31 8.79
C PRO A 685 -8.80 -5.45 7.61
N GLY A 686 -8.56 -4.34 6.90
CA GLY A 686 -7.68 -4.28 5.73
C GLY A 686 -8.43 -4.33 4.41
N ALA A 687 -9.55 -5.05 4.31
CA ALA A 687 -10.52 -4.82 3.23
C ALA A 687 -11.46 -3.66 3.65
N ALA A 688 -12.02 -3.74 4.86
CA ALA A 688 -12.61 -2.58 5.52
C ALA A 688 -11.49 -1.59 5.93
N PRO A 689 -11.71 -0.27 5.82
CA PRO A 689 -10.76 0.74 6.23
C PRO A 689 -10.42 0.64 7.73
N VAL A 690 -9.14 0.71 8.05
CA VAL A 690 -8.62 0.62 9.43
C VAL A 690 -8.18 2.01 9.87
N LEU A 691 -8.68 2.46 11.03
CA LEU A 691 -8.33 3.76 11.59
C LEU A 691 -6.84 3.80 12.03
N MET A 692 -6.09 4.73 11.46
CA MET A 692 -4.69 4.99 11.82
C MET A 692 -4.58 6.07 12.90
N THR A 693 -5.20 7.23 12.67
CA THR A 693 -5.17 8.37 13.59
C THR A 693 -6.38 9.27 13.36
N ASN A 694 -6.80 10.05 14.37
CA ASN A 694 -7.90 11.00 14.27
C ASN A 694 -7.71 12.20 15.20
N THR A 695 -8.52 13.23 14.96
CA THR A 695 -8.68 14.39 15.84
C THR A 695 -10.15 14.78 15.95
N LEU A 696 -10.45 15.61 16.95
CA LEU A 696 -11.74 16.22 17.19
C LEU A 696 -11.51 17.69 17.51
N VAL A 697 -12.08 18.59 16.72
CA VAL A 697 -12.21 20.01 17.06
C VAL A 697 -13.66 20.27 17.43
N GLN A 698 -13.89 20.98 18.53
CA GLN A 698 -15.21 21.26 19.09
C GLN A 698 -15.22 22.68 19.64
N LEU A 699 -16.11 23.52 19.14
CA LEU A 699 -16.38 24.84 19.70
C LEU A 699 -17.10 24.71 21.05
N ASP A 700 -17.00 25.75 21.89
CA ASP A 700 -17.79 25.81 23.13
C ASP A 700 -19.26 26.16 22.82
N VAL A 701 -20.04 25.12 22.50
CA VAL A 701 -21.48 25.20 22.24
C VAL A 701 -22.32 25.24 23.54
N SER A 702 -21.71 25.49 24.69
CA SER A 702 -22.47 25.58 25.94
C SER A 702 -23.21 26.91 26.06
N ASP A 703 -24.50 26.84 26.43
CA ASP A 703 -25.33 27.98 26.83
C ASP A 703 -25.11 28.20 28.34
N LEU A 704 -24.23 29.14 28.69
CA LEU A 704 -23.72 29.29 30.06
C LEU A 704 -24.63 30.09 30.99
N ASP A 705 -25.51 30.94 30.46
CA ASP A 705 -26.47 31.73 31.26
C ASP A 705 -27.95 31.40 30.97
N GLY A 706 -28.23 30.58 29.94
CA GLY A 706 -29.54 30.02 29.63
C GLY A 706 -30.38 30.86 28.67
N ASP A 707 -29.75 31.70 27.84
CA ASP A 707 -30.43 32.61 26.92
C ASP A 707 -30.62 32.05 25.50
N GLY A 708 -29.96 30.94 25.18
CA GLY A 708 -30.06 30.22 23.90
C GLY A 708 -28.95 30.51 22.90
N ILE A 709 -27.97 31.36 23.23
CA ILE A 709 -26.77 31.62 22.43
C ILE A 709 -25.58 30.78 22.97
N PRO A 710 -24.75 30.18 22.10
CA PRO A 710 -23.59 29.42 22.55
C PRO A 710 -22.38 30.30 22.89
N ALA A 711 -21.66 29.90 23.92
CA ALA A 711 -20.46 30.57 24.45
C ALA A 711 -19.42 30.97 23.39
N TYR A 712 -19.20 30.16 22.35
CA TYR A 712 -18.24 30.47 21.28
C TYR A 712 -18.63 31.72 20.48
N TRP A 713 -19.93 31.88 20.18
CA TRP A 713 -20.46 32.97 19.37
C TRP A 713 -20.47 34.28 20.17
N GLU A 714 -20.81 34.21 21.45
CA GLU A 714 -20.67 35.35 22.36
C GLU A 714 -19.21 35.77 22.54
N GLN A 715 -18.29 34.81 22.64
CA GLN A 715 -16.86 35.08 22.78
C GLN A 715 -16.28 35.73 21.52
N LEU A 716 -16.78 35.36 20.33
CA LEU A 716 -16.39 35.94 19.04
C LEU A 716 -16.83 37.41 18.92
N TYR A 717 -18.13 37.70 19.10
CA TYR A 717 -18.68 39.04 18.83
C TYR A 717 -18.70 40.00 20.03
N PHE A 718 -18.82 39.48 21.26
CA PHE A 718 -18.95 40.28 22.48
C PHE A 718 -17.77 40.11 23.46
N GLY A 719 -16.77 39.32 23.09
CA GLY A 719 -15.51 39.19 23.83
C GLY A 719 -15.60 38.45 25.17
N GLY A 720 -16.69 37.71 25.41
CA GLY A 720 -16.84 36.85 26.60
C GLY A 720 -18.06 35.94 26.49
N SER A 721 -17.98 34.76 27.09
CA SER A 721 -18.95 33.65 26.96
C SER A 721 -20.25 33.78 27.80
N THR A 722 -20.66 35.01 28.13
CA THR A 722 -21.95 35.41 28.74
C THR A 722 -22.17 36.92 28.54
N ASN A 723 -21.70 37.47 27.40
CA ASN A 723 -21.67 38.91 27.13
C ASN A 723 -22.71 39.35 26.10
N ALA A 724 -23.25 38.44 25.29
CA ALA A 724 -24.40 38.73 24.48
C ALA A 724 -25.63 38.93 25.38
N VAL A 725 -26.69 39.47 24.80
CA VAL A 725 -28.02 39.45 25.42
C VAL A 725 -28.98 39.05 24.32
N ALA A 726 -29.52 37.83 24.38
CA ALA A 726 -30.36 37.24 23.32
C ALA A 726 -31.47 38.15 22.79
N SER A 727 -32.05 38.98 23.65
CA SER A 727 -33.17 39.89 23.33
C SER A 727 -32.75 41.33 22.99
N MET A 728 -31.45 41.59 22.79
CA MET A 728 -30.91 42.88 22.39
C MET A 728 -30.61 42.90 20.90
N ASP A 729 -31.09 43.96 20.25
CA ASP A 729 -30.65 44.45 18.94
C ASP A 729 -29.40 45.30 19.21
N SER A 730 -28.21 44.78 18.89
CA SER A 730 -26.93 45.29 19.40
C SER A 730 -26.28 46.36 18.52
N ASP A 731 -26.55 46.37 17.21
CA ASP A 731 -26.09 47.37 16.23
C ASP A 731 -27.22 48.24 15.66
N GLY A 732 -28.49 47.84 15.80
CA GLY A 732 -29.67 48.68 15.59
C GLY A 732 -30.39 48.48 14.25
N ASP A 733 -30.22 47.34 13.58
CA ASP A 733 -30.83 47.05 12.29
C ASP A 733 -32.17 46.29 12.38
N GLY A 734 -32.45 45.60 13.50
CA GLY A 734 -33.79 45.23 13.95
C GLY A 734 -34.01 43.82 14.51
N PRO A 735 -33.30 42.77 14.07
CA PRO A 735 -33.25 41.48 14.76
C PRO A 735 -32.66 41.58 16.17
N ASP A 736 -32.84 40.54 16.98
CA ASP A 736 -32.14 40.39 18.26
C ASP A 736 -30.99 39.38 18.15
N ASN A 737 -30.00 39.45 19.04
CA ASN A 737 -28.79 38.61 19.00
C ASN A 737 -29.08 37.10 18.85
N LEU A 738 -30.19 36.60 19.41
CA LEU A 738 -30.58 35.19 19.23
C LEU A 738 -31.12 34.91 17.83
N SER A 739 -31.84 35.85 17.24
CA SER A 739 -32.25 35.79 15.83
C SER A 739 -31.04 35.89 14.89
N GLU A 740 -30.07 36.75 15.20
CA GLU A 740 -28.80 36.89 14.46
C GLU A 740 -27.98 35.59 14.48
N TYR A 741 -27.75 35.02 15.67
CA TYR A 741 -27.14 33.69 15.80
C TYR A 741 -27.91 32.63 14.99
N THR A 742 -29.25 32.65 15.04
CA THR A 742 -30.09 31.69 14.28
C THR A 742 -30.00 31.91 12.77
N ALA A 743 -29.85 33.15 12.29
CA ALA A 743 -29.71 33.49 10.88
C ALA A 743 -28.27 33.36 10.36
N TYR A 744 -27.28 33.26 11.26
CA TYR A 744 -25.84 33.32 11.00
C TYR A 744 -25.38 34.67 10.44
N THR A 745 -25.84 35.74 11.08
CA THR A 745 -25.47 37.12 10.77
C THR A 745 -24.64 37.75 11.90
N ILE A 746 -23.95 38.87 11.60
CA ILE A 746 -22.96 39.50 12.48
C ILE A 746 -23.66 40.55 13.38
N PRO A 747 -23.83 40.31 14.69
CA PRO A 747 -24.63 41.13 15.61
C PRO A 747 -23.98 42.46 16.03
N THR A 748 -22.96 42.88 15.28
CA THR A 748 -22.16 44.10 15.52
C THR A 748 -21.90 44.89 14.24
N ASP A 749 -22.44 44.45 13.10
CA ASP A 749 -22.40 45.17 11.82
C ASP A 749 -23.79 45.20 11.18
N SER A 750 -24.48 46.33 11.35
CA SER A 750 -25.81 46.67 10.78
C SER A 750 -25.95 46.56 9.24
N ASN A 751 -24.94 46.08 8.52
CA ASN A 751 -24.99 45.72 7.10
C ASN A 751 -25.13 44.19 6.89
N SER A 752 -24.86 43.37 7.91
CA SER A 752 -24.95 41.91 7.90
C SER A 752 -26.38 41.47 8.20
N VAL A 753 -27.28 41.67 7.23
CA VAL A 753 -28.70 41.32 7.36
C VAL A 753 -29.05 40.10 6.52
N PHE A 754 -29.93 39.23 7.03
CA PHE A 754 -30.53 38.16 6.22
C PHE A 754 -31.49 38.75 5.18
N VAL A 755 -31.20 38.54 3.89
CA VAL A 755 -31.97 39.06 2.75
C VAL A 755 -32.42 37.91 1.86
N PHE A 756 -33.63 38.04 1.31
CA PHE A 756 -34.13 37.18 0.22
C PHE A 756 -34.84 38.04 -0.82
N THR A 757 -34.74 37.69 -2.10
CA THR A 757 -35.62 38.26 -3.14
C THR A 757 -36.88 37.41 -3.26
N ALA A 758 -38.01 38.07 -3.53
CA ALA A 758 -39.32 37.42 -3.63
C ALA A 758 -39.96 37.69 -5.00
N GLU A 759 -39.97 36.67 -5.85
CA GLU A 759 -40.57 36.72 -7.18
C GLU A 759 -42.05 36.28 -7.13
N PHE A 760 -42.91 36.98 -7.88
CA PHE A 760 -44.37 36.75 -7.89
C PHE A 760 -44.87 36.56 -9.33
N THR A 761 -44.89 35.31 -9.79
CA THR A 761 -45.20 34.95 -11.18
C THR A 761 -46.65 34.48 -11.37
N PRO A 762 -47.51 35.17 -12.15
CA PRO A 762 -48.89 34.76 -12.36
C PRO A 762 -49.03 33.45 -13.16
N THR A 763 -49.49 32.37 -12.51
CA THR A 763 -49.68 31.02 -13.07
C THR A 763 -51.17 30.73 -13.30
N GLY A 764 -51.77 31.47 -14.25
CA GLY A 764 -53.18 31.31 -14.64
C GLY A 764 -54.14 31.87 -13.60
N SER A 765 -54.72 31.00 -12.75
CA SER A 765 -55.61 31.41 -11.65
C SER A 765 -54.90 31.54 -10.30
N PHE A 766 -53.62 31.20 -10.25
CA PHE A 766 -52.76 31.25 -9.06
C PHE A 766 -51.60 32.22 -9.29
N THR A 767 -50.88 32.50 -8.22
CA THR A 767 -49.56 33.13 -8.29
C THR A 767 -48.55 32.10 -7.80
N ALA A 768 -47.47 31.88 -8.55
CA ALA A 768 -46.29 31.24 -8.01
C ALA A 768 -45.51 32.27 -7.19
N VAL A 769 -45.07 31.88 -6.00
CA VAL A 769 -44.21 32.69 -5.13
C VAL A 769 -42.92 31.94 -4.93
N GLU A 770 -41.81 32.60 -5.20
CA GLU A 770 -40.46 32.04 -5.16
C GLU A 770 -39.62 32.96 -4.28
N ALA A 771 -38.82 32.37 -3.39
CA ALA A 771 -37.96 33.10 -2.47
C ALA A 771 -36.53 32.58 -2.66
N GLU A 772 -35.67 33.47 -3.16
CA GLU A 772 -34.30 33.24 -3.62
C GLU A 772 -33.36 33.92 -2.60
N PHE A 773 -32.40 33.17 -2.05
CA PHE A 773 -31.47 33.64 -1.01
C PHE A 773 -30.24 32.74 -0.87
N GLU A 774 -29.11 33.31 -0.42
CA GLU A 774 -27.92 32.57 -0.02
C GLU A 774 -28.23 31.66 1.19
N SER A 775 -27.91 30.37 1.10
CA SER A 775 -28.32 29.36 2.08
C SER A 775 -27.12 28.61 2.67
N LEU A 776 -27.14 28.32 3.97
CA LEU A 776 -26.04 27.65 4.67
C LEU A 776 -26.39 26.21 5.07
N ARG A 777 -25.45 25.26 4.95
CA ARG A 777 -25.60 23.86 5.40
C ARG A 777 -25.72 23.72 6.91
N SER A 778 -25.27 24.72 7.66
CA SER A 778 -25.48 24.80 9.10
C SER A 778 -26.88 25.26 9.48
N ARG A 779 -27.82 25.45 8.53
CA ARG A 779 -29.19 25.95 8.75
C ARG A 779 -30.25 25.17 7.94
N ASP A 780 -31.47 25.12 8.47
CA ASP A 780 -32.66 24.65 7.74
C ASP A 780 -33.60 25.83 7.45
N TYR A 781 -34.13 25.92 6.23
CA TYR A 781 -34.96 27.01 5.73
C TYR A 781 -36.36 26.55 5.34
N ALA A 782 -37.36 27.41 5.52
CA ALA A 782 -38.73 27.17 5.07
C ALA A 782 -39.44 28.46 4.64
N LEU A 783 -40.24 28.39 3.58
CA LEU A 783 -41.16 29.44 3.21
C LEU A 783 -42.42 29.32 4.06
N GLU A 784 -42.79 30.40 4.74
CA GLU A 784 -44.02 30.49 5.53
C GLU A 784 -44.99 31.54 4.97
N GLU A 785 -46.28 31.22 5.00
CA GLU A 785 -47.38 32.10 4.56
C GLU A 785 -48.30 32.47 5.73
N THR A 786 -48.72 33.74 5.75
CA THR A 786 -49.85 34.19 6.57
C THR A 786 -50.82 35.07 5.78
N THR A 787 -52.03 35.24 6.30
CA THR A 787 -53.11 36.03 5.67
C THR A 787 -53.19 37.48 6.17
N ASN A 788 -52.44 37.82 7.22
CA ASN A 788 -52.44 39.15 7.84
C ASN A 788 -51.24 39.32 8.78
N LEU A 789 -50.78 40.56 8.98
CA LEU A 789 -49.63 40.89 9.84
C LEU A 789 -50.01 41.34 11.26
N VAL A 790 -51.09 40.81 11.86
CA VAL A 790 -51.33 41.09 13.29
C VAL A 790 -50.36 40.27 14.15
N GLN A 791 -49.98 40.79 15.32
CA GLN A 791 -48.95 40.17 16.17
C GLN A 791 -49.25 38.72 16.62
N SER A 792 -50.51 38.30 16.55
CA SER A 792 -50.97 36.93 16.84
C SER A 792 -51.30 36.11 15.58
N ALA A 793 -50.80 36.52 14.40
CA ALA A 793 -51.05 35.78 13.16
C ALA A 793 -50.28 34.46 13.16
N SER A 794 -50.98 33.37 12.80
CA SER A 794 -50.31 32.10 12.53
C SER A 794 -49.59 32.21 11.19
N TRP A 795 -48.30 31.93 11.20
CA TRP A 795 -47.53 31.61 10.00
C TRP A 795 -47.61 30.10 9.78
N ASN A 796 -47.73 29.68 8.52
CA ASN A 796 -47.81 28.27 8.16
C ASN A 796 -46.65 27.96 7.22
N ASN A 797 -45.82 26.99 7.58
CA ASN A 797 -44.81 26.43 6.69
C ASN A 797 -45.49 25.78 5.48
N ILE A 798 -45.15 26.25 4.27
CA ILE A 798 -45.78 25.86 2.99
C ILE A 798 -44.83 25.15 2.01
N SER A 799 -43.53 25.12 2.28
CA SER A 799 -42.51 24.38 1.53
C SER A 799 -42.10 23.06 2.20
N GLY A 800 -42.20 22.97 3.53
CA GLY A 800 -41.38 22.08 4.35
C GLY A 800 -40.07 22.79 4.75
N TYR A 801 -39.39 22.28 5.78
CA TYR A 801 -37.99 22.66 6.03
C TYR A 801 -37.08 21.89 5.09
N VAL A 802 -36.12 22.57 4.50
CA VAL A 802 -35.08 22.02 3.62
C VAL A 802 -33.73 22.56 4.08
N ARG A 803 -32.68 21.74 3.96
CA ARG A 803 -31.30 22.08 4.31
C ARG A 803 -30.72 23.06 3.28
N GLY A 804 -29.99 24.09 3.72
CA GLY A 804 -29.20 24.96 2.82
C GLY A 804 -28.01 24.22 2.20
N ILE A 805 -27.42 24.80 1.16
CA ILE A 805 -26.43 24.13 0.28
C ILE A 805 -25.08 24.86 0.15
N ASP A 806 -24.87 25.95 0.90
CA ASP A 806 -23.74 26.89 0.76
C ASP A 806 -23.67 27.56 -0.63
N ASP A 807 -24.86 27.83 -1.19
CA ASP A 807 -25.11 28.48 -2.48
C ASP A 807 -26.54 29.08 -2.47
N GLU A 808 -26.89 29.79 -3.54
CA GLU A 808 -28.20 30.39 -3.79
C GLU A 808 -29.31 29.32 -3.86
N MET A 809 -30.40 29.53 -3.10
CA MET A 809 -31.47 28.56 -2.91
C MET A 809 -32.86 29.15 -3.13
N ASP A 810 -33.68 28.42 -3.90
CA ASP A 810 -35.08 28.72 -4.15
C ASP A 810 -36.06 27.93 -3.26
N LEU A 811 -36.98 28.63 -2.60
CA LEU A 811 -38.17 28.05 -1.98
C LEU A 811 -39.45 28.40 -2.76
N LEU A 812 -39.86 27.49 -3.65
CA LEU A 812 -40.99 27.70 -4.57
C LEU A 812 -42.35 27.21 -4.03
N ARG A 813 -43.38 28.06 -4.16
CA ARG A 813 -44.80 27.74 -3.98
C ARG A 813 -45.62 27.97 -5.26
N THR A 814 -45.91 26.90 -5.99
CA THR A 814 -46.58 26.95 -7.31
C THR A 814 -48.09 27.24 -7.31
N ASN A 815 -48.77 27.11 -6.17
CA ASN A 815 -50.23 27.22 -6.06
C ASN A 815 -50.65 28.20 -4.94
N ALA A 816 -50.05 29.40 -4.88
CA ALA A 816 -50.46 30.40 -3.90
C ALA A 816 -51.79 31.06 -4.28
N ALA A 817 -52.65 31.29 -3.28
CA ALA A 817 -53.81 32.17 -3.45
C ALA A 817 -53.30 33.62 -3.39
N GLY A 818 -53.55 34.44 -4.41
CA GLY A 818 -52.87 35.72 -4.66
C GLY A 818 -53.13 36.88 -3.69
N THR A 819 -53.21 36.63 -2.38
CA THR A 819 -53.37 37.62 -1.29
C THR A 819 -52.63 37.23 0.01
N GLY A 820 -51.59 36.40 -0.05
CA GLY A 820 -50.76 36.03 1.11
C GLY A 820 -49.63 37.02 1.40
N MET A 821 -49.10 36.97 2.63
CA MET A 821 -47.83 37.59 3.02
C MET A 821 -46.84 36.46 3.33
N TYR A 822 -45.59 36.61 2.91
CA TYR A 822 -44.58 35.53 2.95
C TYR A 822 -43.34 35.95 3.76
N ARG A 823 -42.66 34.96 4.33
CA ARG A 823 -41.31 35.10 4.92
C ARG A 823 -40.53 33.80 4.74
N VAL A 824 -39.21 33.89 4.67
CA VAL A 824 -38.33 32.75 4.92
C VAL A 824 -38.16 32.62 6.45
N LYS A 825 -38.22 31.39 6.96
CA LYS A 825 -37.95 31.04 8.36
C LYS A 825 -36.70 30.17 8.43
N VAL A 826 -35.66 30.70 9.07
CA VAL A 826 -34.40 30.01 9.37
C VAL A 826 -34.49 29.34 10.75
N LYS A 827 -33.82 28.19 10.90
CA LYS A 827 -33.52 27.54 12.19
C LYS A 827 -32.22 26.75 12.11
N LEU A 828 -31.69 26.35 13.27
CA LEU A 828 -30.63 25.33 13.35
C LEU A 828 -31.16 23.94 12.94
N PRO A 829 -30.30 23.05 12.41
CA PRO A 829 -30.60 21.64 12.16
C PRO A 829 -31.28 20.97 13.36
N ASN A 830 -32.29 20.15 13.11
CA ASN A 830 -33.04 19.38 14.13
C ASN A 830 -33.77 20.15 15.27
N ASN A 831 -33.76 21.50 15.28
CA ASN A 831 -34.63 22.30 16.16
C ASN A 831 -36.09 22.38 15.67
#